data_AF-A0A151LYT4-F1
#
_entry.id   AF-A0A151LYT4-F1
#
_cell.length_a   1.000
_cell.length_b   1.000
_cell.length_c   1.000
_cell.angle_alpha   90.00
_cell.angle_beta   90.00
_cell.angle_gamma   90.00
#
_symmetry.space_group_name_H-M   'P 1'
#
loop_
_entity.id
_entity.type
_entity.pdbx_description
1 polymer ?
#
loop_
_entity_poly.entity_id
_entity_poly.type
_entity_poly.pdbx_seq_one_letter_code
_entity_poly.pdbx_strand_id
1 'polypeptide(L)'
;MASVLAAGAGPGSRGPRRFSARAEAAEELARPLYEKPPPESRAPGEWGKAARLQLSAAEKKREEELVEKYAINIHTSDRISLHRHIQDGRMAECRAQTFAYRSLPTTSVVIAFYNEAWSTLLRTVHSVLETSPAVLLKEIILVDDLSDKVYLKADLEKYISTLQRVRLIRTNKREGLVRARLIGATFATGDVLTFLDCHCECVSGWLEPLLQRIAENETVVICPVIDTIDWNTFEFYMQTGEPMIGGFDWRLTFQWHSVPERERQRRKSKTDPIRSPTMAGGLFAVSKKYFEYLGTYDMGMDVWGGENLELSFRVWQCGGVLEIHPCSHVGHVFPKRAPYARPNFLQNTARAAEVWMDEYKEHFYNRNPPARKESYGDLSERKLLRKRLKSSSSLDKFLMIWNLKPQSRAFRFVGHVEAVNSVQFSPDGQLLASASQDRTVRLWVPCIHGESSVLKAHTAAVRSVNFSHDGRFLVTASNDKSIKIWSVHRQRLLFSLSQHTHWVRCAKFSPDGRLIASCSEDKTVRIWDTTNKVCVDSFTDYEGFANFVDFNPSGTCVVSAGANHTVKLWDIRMNKLLQHYKVHRAEVNCVSFHPSGNYIITAASDGTLKILDLLEGRLIYTLHGHKGPVLSVAFSKGGEKFASGGADSQVLLWNTNFDAFNRKEVLKHHLRRTHTDDPPHLLDIYPRSPHRHNVKSQSIEINPNFDVTDLQTLDPPVIDIGSSSSFSSPTRTAGSSNSISTFKDDVNSEDSQYPPASFSPTSSRRKLEDENESAVCSTDKQTGISPAVGNALEHIVEQLDVLTLTISILEQRLTLTEDKLKECLENQQKILLQTKVWVRGNETATVWRRGPYPDPTEVSRKIPIGSGLYTTKCSQGQKLPE
;
A
#
# COMPACT_ATOMS: atom_id res chain seq x y z
N MET A 1 48.78 -41.42 23.60
CA MET A 1 48.54 -42.10 22.31
C MET A 1 47.41 -41.31 21.65
N ALA A 2 47.59 -40.49 20.60
CA ALA A 2 48.35 -40.65 19.35
C ALA A 2 47.84 -41.84 18.49
N SER A 3 47.66 -41.75 17.17
CA SER A 3 47.51 -40.63 16.20
C SER A 3 47.22 -41.21 14.78
N VAL A 4 47.03 -40.34 13.78
CA VAL A 4 47.26 -40.56 12.32
C VAL A 4 46.13 -41.15 11.44
N LEU A 5 46.15 -40.67 10.20
CA LEU A 5 45.23 -40.80 9.05
C LEU A 5 45.68 -41.89 8.04
N ALA A 6 44.87 -42.02 6.96
CA ALA A 6 45.18 -42.55 5.61
C ALA A 6 44.74 -44.00 5.31
N ALA A 7 44.42 -44.41 4.07
CA ALA A 7 43.88 -43.71 2.88
C ALA A 7 43.51 -44.75 1.78
N GLY A 8 42.63 -44.39 0.84
CA GLY A 8 42.67 -44.91 -0.53
C GLY A 8 41.73 -46.05 -0.95
N ALA A 9 40.70 -45.70 -1.74
CA ALA A 9 40.09 -46.56 -2.77
C ALA A 9 39.53 -45.67 -3.88
N GLY A 10 39.88 -45.93 -5.15
CA GLY A 10 39.60 -45.02 -6.28
C GLY A 10 38.20 -45.16 -6.90
N PRO A 11 37.69 -44.13 -7.61
CA PRO A 11 36.38 -44.18 -8.25
C PRO A 11 36.41 -44.84 -9.63
N GLY A 12 35.56 -45.85 -9.82
CA GLY A 12 35.31 -46.47 -11.13
C GLY A 12 34.53 -45.57 -12.11
N SER A 13 34.62 -45.91 -13.39
CA SER A 13 34.07 -45.16 -14.52
C SER A 13 32.55 -44.97 -14.49
N ARG A 14 32.09 -43.71 -14.58
CA ARG A 14 30.71 -43.37 -14.95
C ARG A 14 30.69 -42.91 -16.42
N GLY A 15 30.17 -43.76 -17.30
CA GLY A 15 30.19 -43.53 -18.75
C GLY A 15 29.24 -42.44 -19.26
N PRO A 16 29.45 -41.93 -20.50
CA PRO A 16 28.75 -40.76 -21.03
C PRO A 16 27.26 -40.98 -21.39
N ARG A 17 26.79 -42.23 -21.48
CA ARG A 17 25.43 -42.58 -21.94
C ARG A 17 24.28 -41.99 -21.10
N ARG A 18 24.52 -41.55 -19.86
CA ARG A 18 23.47 -40.98 -19.00
C ARG A 18 23.14 -39.51 -19.28
N PHE A 19 23.96 -38.81 -20.05
CA PHE A 19 23.71 -37.41 -20.42
C PHE A 19 22.89 -37.28 -21.72
N SER A 20 23.17 -38.06 -22.77
CA SER A 20 22.39 -37.98 -24.02
C SER A 20 20.92 -38.36 -23.82
N ALA A 21 20.66 -39.49 -23.15
CA ALA A 21 19.30 -39.97 -22.86
C ALA A 21 18.47 -38.99 -22.00
N ARG A 22 19.11 -38.05 -21.28
CA ARG A 22 18.43 -37.02 -20.49
C ARG A 22 18.19 -35.74 -21.29
N ALA A 23 18.99 -35.49 -22.34
CA ALA A 23 18.76 -34.41 -23.31
C ALA A 23 17.65 -34.81 -24.29
N GLU A 24 17.71 -36.01 -24.87
CA GLU A 24 16.67 -36.58 -25.75
C GLU A 24 15.29 -36.56 -25.06
N ALA A 25 15.23 -37.02 -23.80
CA ALA A 25 14.00 -37.00 -23.01
C ALA A 25 13.53 -35.60 -22.55
N ALA A 26 14.34 -34.55 -22.72
CA ALA A 26 13.94 -33.16 -22.47
C ALA A 26 13.45 -32.48 -23.76
N GLU A 27 14.06 -32.80 -24.89
CA GLU A 27 13.67 -32.36 -26.23
C GLU A 27 12.30 -32.94 -26.62
N GLU A 28 12.05 -34.22 -26.30
CA GLU A 28 10.73 -34.85 -26.47
C GLU A 28 9.62 -34.17 -25.63
N LEU A 29 9.93 -33.69 -24.42
CA LEU A 29 8.97 -32.99 -23.56
C LEU A 29 8.72 -31.54 -23.99
N ALA A 30 9.66 -30.92 -24.70
CA ALA A 30 9.53 -29.58 -25.27
C ALA A 30 8.68 -29.56 -26.56
N ARG A 31 8.46 -30.73 -27.19
CA ARG A 31 7.76 -30.85 -28.47
C ARG A 31 6.34 -30.24 -28.42
N PRO A 32 5.94 -29.42 -29.40
CA PRO A 32 4.58 -28.91 -29.50
C PRO A 32 3.56 -30.01 -29.83
N LEU A 33 2.26 -29.69 -29.74
CA LEU A 33 1.21 -30.67 -30.05
C LEU A 33 1.12 -30.95 -31.55
N TYR A 34 1.44 -29.95 -32.38
CA TYR A 34 1.53 -30.05 -33.83
C TYR A 34 2.88 -29.47 -34.28
N GLU A 35 3.51 -30.08 -35.27
CA GLU A 35 4.75 -29.55 -35.87
C GLU A 35 4.43 -28.66 -37.07
N LYS A 36 5.14 -27.54 -37.18
CA LYS A 36 5.04 -26.66 -38.36
C LYS A 36 5.48 -27.41 -39.62
N PRO A 37 4.78 -27.24 -40.76
CA PRO A 37 5.30 -27.64 -42.06
C PRO A 37 6.65 -26.96 -42.34
N PRO A 38 7.53 -27.51 -43.19
CA PRO A 38 8.82 -26.90 -43.49
C PRO A 38 8.69 -25.44 -44.01
N PRO A 39 9.58 -24.51 -43.60
CA PRO A 39 9.48 -23.09 -43.98
C PRO A 39 9.74 -22.89 -45.48
N GLU A 40 8.78 -22.29 -46.18
CA GLU A 40 8.92 -21.91 -47.59
C GLU A 40 9.49 -20.50 -47.73
N SER A 41 10.80 -20.36 -47.96
CA SER A 41 11.49 -19.06 -48.06
C SER A 41 10.98 -18.09 -49.15
N ARG A 42 10.07 -18.53 -50.03
CA ARG A 42 9.40 -17.71 -51.06
C ARG A 42 7.94 -17.36 -50.71
N ALA A 43 7.37 -17.95 -49.66
CA ALA A 43 5.99 -17.68 -49.26
C ALA A 43 5.83 -16.24 -48.71
N PRO A 44 4.68 -15.57 -48.95
CA PRO A 44 4.42 -14.25 -48.41
C PRO A 44 4.45 -14.26 -46.88
N GLY A 45 5.23 -13.35 -46.29
CA GLY A 45 5.25 -13.14 -44.84
C GLY A 45 6.04 -14.17 -44.01
N GLU A 46 6.75 -15.11 -44.65
CA GLU A 46 7.54 -16.12 -43.95
C GLU A 46 8.68 -15.49 -43.12
N TRP A 47 9.01 -16.12 -41.97
CA TRP A 47 9.91 -15.58 -40.95
C TRP A 47 9.47 -14.28 -40.27
N GLY A 48 8.23 -13.82 -40.52
CA GLY A 48 7.69 -12.56 -40.00
C GLY A 48 8.09 -11.32 -40.82
N LYS A 49 8.60 -11.49 -42.05
CA LYS A 49 8.96 -10.36 -42.94
C LYS A 49 7.72 -9.66 -43.49
N ALA A 50 7.85 -8.38 -43.89
CA ALA A 50 6.79 -7.66 -44.58
C ALA A 50 6.31 -8.38 -45.86
N ALA A 51 5.04 -8.79 -45.89
CA ALA A 51 4.41 -9.35 -47.08
C ALA A 51 4.05 -8.22 -48.07
N ARG A 52 4.77 -8.16 -49.19
CA ARG A 52 4.53 -7.20 -50.27
C ARG A 52 3.98 -7.93 -51.50
N LEU A 53 2.67 -7.81 -51.72
CA LEU A 53 1.98 -8.41 -52.84
C LEU A 53 1.92 -7.43 -54.02
N GLN A 54 2.14 -7.93 -55.24
CA GLN A 54 1.81 -7.17 -56.45
C GLN A 54 0.35 -7.45 -56.79
N LEU A 55 -0.49 -6.41 -56.76
CA LEU A 55 -1.94 -6.52 -56.90
C LEU A 55 -2.44 -5.86 -58.18
N SER A 56 -3.37 -6.53 -58.87
CA SER A 56 -4.17 -5.90 -59.92
C SER A 56 -5.14 -4.87 -59.32
N ALA A 57 -5.65 -3.95 -60.15
CA ALA A 57 -6.61 -2.92 -59.70
C ALA A 57 -7.86 -3.51 -59.01
N ALA A 58 -8.35 -4.67 -59.47
CA ALA A 58 -9.50 -5.36 -58.89
C ALA A 58 -9.20 -6.12 -57.59
N GLU A 59 -7.94 -6.50 -57.35
CA GLU A 59 -7.50 -7.03 -56.05
C GLU A 59 -7.25 -5.91 -55.05
N LYS A 60 -6.62 -4.81 -55.50
CA LYS A 60 -6.40 -3.62 -54.67
C LYS A 60 -7.72 -3.02 -54.14
N LYS A 61 -8.77 -2.99 -54.97
CA LYS A 61 -10.10 -2.58 -54.51
C LYS A 61 -10.64 -3.49 -53.39
N ARG A 62 -10.48 -4.82 -53.53
CA ARG A 62 -10.89 -5.79 -52.50
C ARG A 62 -10.05 -5.69 -51.22
N GLU A 63 -8.76 -5.37 -51.34
CA GLU A 63 -7.90 -5.03 -50.21
C GLU A 63 -8.42 -3.79 -49.47
N GLU A 64 -8.72 -2.71 -50.18
CA GLU A 64 -9.26 -1.47 -49.60
C GLU A 64 -10.62 -1.71 -48.89
N GLU A 65 -11.55 -2.44 -49.52
CA GLU A 65 -12.85 -2.84 -48.95
C GLU A 65 -12.68 -3.69 -47.66
N LEU A 66 -11.71 -4.61 -47.62
CA LEU A 66 -11.42 -5.43 -46.44
C LEU A 66 -10.73 -4.64 -45.31
N VAL A 67 -9.79 -3.75 -45.65
CA VAL A 67 -9.14 -2.85 -44.69
C VAL A 67 -10.15 -1.89 -44.07
N GLU A 68 -11.12 -1.38 -44.83
CA GLU A 68 -12.18 -0.53 -44.29
C GLU A 68 -13.04 -1.28 -43.26
N LYS A 69 -13.40 -2.53 -43.57
CA LYS A 69 -14.29 -3.39 -42.78
C LYS A 69 -13.65 -3.94 -41.50
N TYR A 70 -12.39 -4.38 -41.56
CA TYR A 70 -11.71 -5.05 -40.43
C TYR A 70 -10.65 -4.18 -39.74
N ALA A 71 -10.31 -3.01 -40.29
CA ALA A 71 -9.17 -2.17 -39.86
C ALA A 71 -7.79 -2.88 -39.93
N ILE A 72 -7.72 -4.01 -40.64
CA ILE A 72 -6.55 -4.88 -40.84
C ILE A 72 -6.58 -5.32 -42.30
N ASN A 73 -5.42 -5.48 -42.93
CA ASN A 73 -5.29 -5.98 -44.31
C ASN A 73 -5.49 -7.50 -44.38
N ILE A 74 -6.76 -7.92 -44.24
CA ILE A 74 -7.15 -9.32 -44.32
C ILE A 74 -6.82 -9.93 -45.69
N HIS A 75 -6.87 -9.14 -46.77
CA HIS A 75 -6.49 -9.59 -48.11
C HIS A 75 -5.02 -10.07 -48.18
N THR A 76 -4.11 -9.37 -47.50
CA THR A 76 -2.72 -9.82 -47.32
C THR A 76 -2.66 -11.00 -46.35
N SER A 77 -3.40 -10.95 -45.24
CA SER A 77 -3.44 -12.03 -44.24
C SER A 77 -3.89 -13.38 -44.81
N ASP A 78 -4.87 -13.40 -45.73
CA ASP A 78 -5.40 -14.61 -46.36
C ASP A 78 -4.38 -15.29 -47.31
N ARG A 79 -3.35 -14.56 -47.76
CA ARG A 79 -2.25 -15.09 -48.59
C ARG A 79 -0.99 -15.45 -47.79
N ILE A 80 -0.98 -15.20 -46.48
CA ILE A 80 0.11 -15.59 -45.56
C ILE A 80 -0.28 -16.93 -44.92
N SER A 81 0.67 -17.86 -44.83
CA SER A 81 0.43 -19.17 -44.21
C SER A 81 -0.16 -19.03 -42.79
N LEU A 82 -1.11 -19.91 -42.45
CA LEU A 82 -1.62 -20.04 -41.07
C LEU A 82 -0.55 -20.64 -40.13
N HIS A 83 0.49 -21.26 -40.70
CA HIS A 83 1.52 -22.01 -40.00
C HIS A 83 2.91 -21.31 -40.07
N ARG A 84 2.98 -20.06 -40.55
CA ARG A 84 4.26 -19.36 -40.82
C ARG A 84 5.22 -19.37 -39.62
N HIS A 85 6.51 -19.32 -39.89
CA HIS A 85 7.54 -19.17 -38.87
C HIS A 85 7.74 -17.69 -38.53
N ILE A 86 8.15 -17.43 -37.29
CA ILE A 86 8.67 -16.14 -36.83
C ILE A 86 10.15 -16.34 -36.50
N GLN A 87 11.01 -15.42 -36.93
CA GLN A 87 12.44 -15.47 -36.63
C GLN A 87 12.69 -15.21 -35.13
N ASP A 88 13.35 -16.14 -34.43
CA ASP A 88 13.69 -15.97 -33.00
C ASP A 88 14.85 -14.97 -32.82
N GLY A 89 14.50 -13.70 -32.64
CA GLY A 89 15.39 -12.58 -32.35
C GLY A 89 15.65 -12.36 -30.86
N ARG A 90 15.20 -13.24 -29.95
CA ARG A 90 15.34 -13.03 -28.50
C ARG A 90 16.80 -13.01 -28.05
N MET A 91 17.03 -12.37 -26.90
CA MET A 91 18.30 -12.38 -26.18
C MET A 91 18.89 -13.80 -26.09
N ALA A 92 20.21 -13.92 -26.27
CA ALA A 92 20.88 -15.23 -26.35
C ALA A 92 20.70 -16.05 -25.06
N GLU A 93 20.66 -15.36 -23.92
CA GLU A 93 20.41 -15.94 -22.61
C GLU A 93 19.02 -16.56 -22.50
N CYS A 94 17.99 -15.99 -23.14
CA CYS A 94 16.64 -16.57 -23.19
C CYS A 94 16.63 -17.89 -23.98
N ARG A 95 17.32 -17.94 -25.12
CA ARG A 95 17.45 -19.15 -25.95
C ARG A 95 18.28 -20.25 -25.30
N ALA A 96 19.09 -19.91 -24.30
CA ALA A 96 19.88 -20.84 -23.50
C ALA A 96 19.17 -21.30 -22.20
N GLN A 97 17.96 -20.80 -21.89
CA GLN A 97 17.20 -21.26 -20.73
C GLN A 97 16.73 -22.71 -20.92
N THR A 98 16.73 -23.47 -19.82
CA THR A 98 16.24 -24.86 -19.79
C THR A 98 15.21 -25.00 -18.68
N PHE A 99 14.12 -25.72 -18.98
CA PHE A 99 12.93 -25.77 -18.12
C PHE A 99 12.68 -27.17 -17.58
N ALA A 100 12.22 -27.26 -16.33
CA ALA A 100 11.85 -28.52 -15.69
C ALA A 100 10.38 -28.87 -16.02
N TYR A 101 10.12 -29.27 -17.28
CA TYR A 101 8.76 -29.50 -17.82
C TYR A 101 7.81 -30.31 -16.92
N ARG A 102 8.32 -31.32 -16.19
CA ARG A 102 7.50 -32.19 -15.31
C ARG A 102 7.01 -31.51 -14.02
N SER A 103 7.58 -30.37 -13.63
CA SER A 103 7.18 -29.60 -12.44
C SER A 103 6.50 -28.28 -12.77
N LEU A 104 6.34 -27.94 -14.05
CA LEU A 104 5.61 -26.76 -14.47
C LEU A 104 4.09 -27.02 -14.41
N PRO A 105 3.28 -26.00 -14.05
CA PRO A 105 1.83 -26.10 -14.06
C PRO A 105 1.29 -26.24 -15.49
N THR A 106 0.12 -26.85 -15.64
CA THR A 106 -0.59 -26.89 -16.93
C THR A 106 -1.36 -25.60 -17.17
N THR A 107 -1.59 -25.24 -18.43
CA THR A 107 -2.38 -24.05 -18.79
C THR A 107 -3.54 -24.32 -19.71
N SER A 108 -4.66 -23.62 -19.47
CA SER A 108 -5.73 -23.44 -20.45
C SER A 108 -5.56 -22.09 -21.13
N VAL A 109 -5.40 -22.09 -22.45
CA VAL A 109 -5.32 -20.85 -23.25
C VAL A 109 -6.74 -20.40 -23.59
N VAL A 110 -7.11 -19.17 -23.23
CA VAL A 110 -8.46 -18.63 -23.45
C VAL A 110 -8.40 -17.50 -24.47
N ILE A 111 -9.12 -17.68 -25.59
CA ILE A 111 -9.17 -16.75 -26.72
C ILE A 111 -10.62 -16.35 -26.96
N ALA A 112 -10.99 -15.14 -26.53
CA ALA A 112 -12.29 -14.57 -26.82
C ALA A 112 -12.24 -13.84 -28.18
N PHE A 113 -13.26 -14.00 -29.01
CA PHE A 113 -13.34 -13.36 -30.32
C PHE A 113 -14.75 -12.86 -30.65
N TYR A 114 -14.81 -11.76 -31.41
CA TYR A 114 -16.04 -11.21 -31.98
C TYR A 114 -15.76 -10.71 -33.39
N ASN A 115 -16.45 -11.27 -34.39
CA ASN A 115 -16.37 -10.85 -35.79
C ASN A 115 -14.96 -10.84 -36.40
N GLU A 116 -14.03 -11.60 -35.83
CA GLU A 116 -12.64 -11.72 -36.28
C GLU A 116 -12.56 -12.27 -37.72
N ALA A 117 -11.45 -12.01 -38.42
CA ALA A 117 -11.20 -12.63 -39.71
C ALA A 117 -10.76 -14.09 -39.56
N TRP A 118 -11.03 -14.89 -40.59
CA TRP A 118 -10.76 -16.34 -40.58
C TRP A 118 -9.26 -16.64 -40.45
N SER A 119 -8.43 -15.97 -41.23
CA SER A 119 -6.98 -16.17 -41.28
C SER A 119 -6.26 -15.72 -39.99
N THR A 120 -6.64 -14.59 -39.39
CA THR A 120 -6.08 -14.11 -38.11
C THR A 120 -6.46 -15.02 -36.94
N LEU A 121 -7.73 -15.42 -36.84
CA LEU A 121 -8.21 -16.33 -35.81
C LEU A 121 -7.50 -17.69 -35.88
N LEU A 122 -7.48 -18.32 -37.06
CA LEU A 122 -6.85 -19.64 -37.20
C LEU A 122 -5.33 -19.61 -37.10
N ARG A 123 -4.66 -18.55 -37.58
CA ARG A 123 -3.21 -18.38 -37.37
C ARG A 123 -2.89 -18.27 -35.87
N THR A 124 -3.74 -17.62 -35.08
CA THR A 124 -3.60 -17.60 -33.62
C THR A 124 -3.71 -19.01 -33.03
N VAL A 125 -4.74 -19.77 -33.41
CA VAL A 125 -4.94 -21.15 -32.91
C VAL A 125 -3.77 -22.07 -33.26
N HIS A 126 -3.35 -22.07 -34.53
CA HIS A 126 -2.20 -22.87 -34.98
C HIS A 126 -0.90 -22.42 -34.33
N SER A 127 -0.66 -21.11 -34.24
CA SER A 127 0.53 -20.58 -33.57
C SER A 127 0.61 -21.03 -32.11
N VAL A 128 -0.49 -21.10 -31.36
CA VAL A 128 -0.50 -21.66 -30.00
C VAL A 128 -0.22 -23.18 -30.02
N LEU A 129 -0.91 -23.95 -30.88
CA LEU A 129 -0.73 -25.42 -31.01
C LEU A 129 0.70 -25.84 -31.39
N GLU A 130 1.38 -25.00 -32.17
CA GLU A 130 2.69 -25.25 -32.79
C GLU A 130 3.88 -24.71 -32.00
N THR A 131 3.65 -23.85 -31.01
CA THR A 131 4.71 -23.24 -30.17
C THR A 131 4.59 -23.58 -28.69
N SER A 132 3.47 -24.15 -28.24
CA SER A 132 3.26 -24.55 -26.85
C SER A 132 3.61 -26.01 -26.64
N PRO A 133 4.52 -26.36 -25.71
CA PRO A 133 4.86 -27.74 -25.41
C PRO A 133 3.64 -28.59 -25.02
N ALA A 134 3.51 -29.78 -25.63
CA ALA A 134 2.32 -30.63 -25.51
C ALA A 134 2.06 -31.15 -24.08
N VAL A 135 3.05 -31.10 -23.20
CA VAL A 135 2.90 -31.46 -21.77
C VAL A 135 2.35 -30.32 -20.90
N LEU A 136 2.45 -29.07 -21.37
CA LEU A 136 2.01 -27.87 -20.63
C LEU A 136 0.63 -27.37 -21.10
N LEU A 137 0.35 -27.44 -22.40
CA LEU A 137 -0.91 -26.99 -22.99
C LEU A 137 -2.06 -27.98 -22.68
N LYS A 138 -2.91 -27.66 -21.71
CA LYS A 138 -4.07 -28.48 -21.33
C LYS A 138 -5.14 -28.46 -22.43
N GLU A 139 -5.52 -27.26 -22.86
CA GLU A 139 -6.59 -26.99 -23.82
C GLU A 139 -6.53 -25.55 -24.34
N ILE A 140 -7.11 -25.33 -25.52
CA ILE A 140 -7.40 -24.00 -26.08
C ILE A 140 -8.92 -23.83 -26.05
N ILE A 141 -9.41 -22.79 -25.39
CA ILE A 141 -10.82 -22.46 -25.27
C ILE A 141 -11.09 -21.20 -26.09
N LEU A 142 -11.77 -21.40 -27.22
CA LEU A 142 -12.29 -20.33 -28.07
C LEU A 142 -13.66 -19.90 -27.56
N VAL A 143 -13.89 -18.59 -27.40
CA VAL A 143 -15.18 -18.05 -26.95
C VAL A 143 -15.72 -17.08 -28.01
N ASP A 144 -16.75 -17.51 -28.75
CA ASP A 144 -17.51 -16.68 -29.69
C ASP A 144 -18.46 -15.76 -28.92
N ASP A 145 -18.11 -14.50 -28.79
CA ASP A 145 -18.90 -13.43 -28.16
C ASP A 145 -19.98 -12.91 -29.13
N LEU A 146 -20.87 -13.81 -29.56
CA LEU A 146 -21.98 -13.58 -30.49
C LEU A 146 -21.54 -12.92 -31.82
N SER A 147 -20.58 -13.51 -32.54
CA SER A 147 -20.21 -13.06 -33.89
C SER A 147 -21.36 -13.23 -34.90
N ASP A 148 -21.47 -12.33 -35.87
CA ASP A 148 -22.47 -12.36 -36.95
C ASP A 148 -21.96 -13.06 -38.24
N LYS A 149 -20.65 -13.25 -38.37
CA LYS A 149 -20.02 -13.74 -39.61
C LYS A 149 -20.33 -15.21 -39.83
N VAL A 150 -20.87 -15.55 -41.01
CA VAL A 150 -21.29 -16.93 -41.38
C VAL A 150 -20.16 -17.95 -41.19
N TYR A 151 -18.94 -17.62 -41.65
CA TYR A 151 -17.77 -18.49 -41.54
C TYR A 151 -17.34 -18.79 -40.09
N LEU A 152 -17.75 -17.99 -39.10
CA LEU A 152 -17.48 -18.26 -37.68
C LEU A 152 -18.49 -19.25 -37.06
N LYS A 153 -19.49 -19.72 -37.83
CA LYS A 153 -20.52 -20.67 -37.38
C LYS A 153 -20.12 -22.11 -37.74
N ALA A 154 -20.85 -22.78 -38.62
CA ALA A 154 -20.65 -24.19 -38.94
C ALA A 154 -19.27 -24.49 -39.55
N ASP A 155 -18.72 -23.59 -40.36
CA ASP A 155 -17.40 -23.77 -40.99
C ASP A 155 -16.27 -23.81 -39.95
N LEU A 156 -16.32 -22.93 -38.94
CA LEU A 156 -15.37 -22.93 -37.83
C LEU A 156 -15.46 -24.21 -37.01
N GLU A 157 -16.67 -24.66 -36.66
CA GLU A 157 -16.89 -25.92 -35.92
C GLU A 157 -16.33 -27.13 -36.68
N LYS A 158 -16.60 -27.21 -37.98
CA LYS A 158 -16.07 -28.27 -38.85
C LYS A 158 -14.55 -28.23 -38.97
N TYR A 159 -13.94 -27.04 -38.98
CA TYR A 159 -12.49 -26.90 -39.03
C TYR A 159 -11.84 -27.37 -37.71
N ILE A 160 -12.28 -26.81 -36.58
CA ILE A 160 -11.68 -27.11 -35.27
C ILE A 160 -11.95 -28.54 -34.79
N SER A 161 -12.98 -29.24 -35.30
CA SER A 161 -13.22 -30.64 -34.95
C SER A 161 -12.09 -31.58 -35.35
N THR A 162 -11.19 -31.13 -36.23
CA THR A 162 -9.95 -31.85 -36.62
C THR A 162 -8.78 -31.61 -35.65
N LEU A 163 -8.86 -30.61 -34.78
CA LEU A 163 -7.79 -30.15 -33.91
C LEU A 163 -7.94 -30.71 -32.50
N GLN A 164 -6.90 -31.37 -32.00
CA GLN A 164 -6.88 -31.89 -30.64
C GLN A 164 -6.79 -30.76 -29.61
N ARG A 165 -7.49 -30.93 -28.48
CA ARG A 165 -7.51 -30.02 -27.32
C ARG A 165 -8.07 -28.60 -27.60
N VAL A 166 -8.68 -28.37 -28.76
CA VAL A 166 -9.42 -27.14 -29.06
C VAL A 166 -10.89 -27.32 -28.67
N ARG A 167 -11.45 -26.37 -27.94
CA ARG A 167 -12.86 -26.31 -27.53
C ARG A 167 -13.45 -24.98 -27.98
N LEU A 168 -14.68 -24.98 -28.50
CA LEU A 168 -15.41 -23.76 -28.83
C LEU A 168 -16.64 -23.63 -27.92
N ILE A 169 -16.80 -22.44 -27.37
CA ILE A 169 -17.93 -22.01 -26.56
C ILE A 169 -18.56 -20.82 -27.28
N ARG A 170 -19.89 -20.76 -27.31
CA ARG A 170 -20.63 -19.63 -27.91
C ARG A 170 -21.49 -18.96 -26.84
N THR A 171 -21.50 -17.63 -26.80
CA THR A 171 -22.43 -16.88 -25.96
C THR A 171 -23.81 -16.82 -26.62
N ASN A 172 -24.87 -16.72 -25.81
CA ASN A 172 -26.25 -16.58 -26.29
C ASN A 172 -26.67 -15.11 -26.49
N LYS A 173 -25.91 -14.18 -25.92
CA LYS A 173 -26.05 -12.72 -26.06
C LYS A 173 -24.67 -12.10 -26.25
N ARG A 174 -24.62 -10.82 -26.60
CA ARG A 174 -23.36 -10.07 -26.61
C ARG A 174 -22.93 -9.80 -25.17
N GLU A 175 -21.82 -10.38 -24.77
CA GLU A 175 -21.27 -10.31 -23.41
C GLU A 175 -20.15 -9.27 -23.31
N GLY A 176 -19.37 -9.09 -24.37
CA GLY A 176 -18.18 -8.25 -24.39
C GLY A 176 -16.94 -8.99 -23.87
N LEU A 177 -15.76 -8.41 -24.11
CA LEU A 177 -14.46 -9.06 -23.92
C LEU A 177 -14.26 -9.60 -22.49
N VAL A 178 -14.64 -8.81 -21.49
CA VAL A 178 -14.48 -9.12 -20.06
C VAL A 178 -15.27 -10.38 -19.69
N ARG A 179 -16.57 -10.38 -20.01
CA ARG A 179 -17.49 -11.46 -19.68
C ARG A 179 -17.21 -12.72 -20.53
N ALA A 180 -16.85 -12.56 -21.81
CA ALA A 180 -16.41 -13.67 -22.66
C ALA A 180 -15.14 -14.36 -22.13
N ARG A 181 -14.13 -13.59 -21.68
CA ARG A 181 -12.95 -14.14 -21.00
C ARG A 181 -13.32 -14.87 -19.71
N LEU A 182 -14.25 -14.36 -18.90
CA LEU A 182 -14.68 -15.05 -17.67
C LEU A 182 -15.40 -16.38 -17.96
N ILE A 183 -16.24 -16.42 -19.01
CA ILE A 183 -16.87 -17.68 -19.47
C ILE A 183 -15.77 -18.69 -19.81
N GLY A 184 -14.78 -18.32 -20.61
CA GLY A 184 -13.63 -19.18 -20.92
C GLY A 184 -12.87 -19.65 -19.67
N ALA A 185 -12.61 -18.75 -18.72
CA ALA A 185 -11.96 -19.07 -17.45
C ALA A 185 -12.76 -20.02 -16.54
N THR A 186 -14.09 -19.96 -16.61
CA THR A 186 -14.98 -20.85 -15.85
C THR A 186 -14.89 -22.29 -16.37
N PHE A 187 -14.83 -22.46 -17.70
CA PHE A 187 -14.71 -23.77 -18.36
C PHE A 187 -13.28 -24.34 -18.43
N ALA A 188 -12.26 -23.55 -18.08
CA ALA A 188 -10.86 -23.95 -18.05
C ALA A 188 -10.54 -24.96 -16.93
N THR A 189 -9.73 -25.97 -17.25
CA THR A 189 -9.32 -27.05 -16.35
C THR A 189 -7.82 -27.10 -16.04
N GLY A 190 -7.02 -26.23 -16.66
CA GLY A 190 -5.60 -26.03 -16.34
C GLY A 190 -5.38 -25.27 -15.03
N ASP A 191 -4.18 -25.42 -14.47
CA ASP A 191 -3.77 -24.75 -13.24
C ASP A 191 -3.58 -23.23 -13.45
N VAL A 192 -3.12 -22.85 -14.65
CA VAL A 192 -2.90 -21.48 -15.11
C VAL A 192 -3.88 -21.12 -16.23
N LEU A 193 -4.46 -19.92 -16.15
CA LEU A 193 -5.18 -19.30 -17.24
C LEU A 193 -4.20 -18.44 -18.05
N THR A 194 -4.11 -18.67 -19.36
CA THR A 194 -3.35 -17.80 -20.27
C THR A 194 -4.31 -17.15 -21.26
N PHE A 195 -4.55 -15.86 -21.13
CA PHE A 195 -5.39 -15.12 -22.06
C PHE A 195 -4.57 -14.63 -23.24
N LEU A 196 -5.15 -14.76 -24.44
CA LEU A 196 -4.64 -14.17 -25.68
C LEU A 196 -5.80 -13.55 -26.46
N ASP A 197 -5.50 -12.58 -27.31
CA ASP A 197 -6.46 -12.06 -28.28
C ASP A 197 -6.42 -12.87 -29.59
N CYS A 198 -7.47 -12.77 -30.40
CA CYS A 198 -7.71 -13.61 -31.58
C CYS A 198 -6.94 -13.22 -32.85
N HIS A 199 -5.91 -12.37 -32.72
CA HIS A 199 -5.03 -11.91 -33.79
C HIS A 199 -3.59 -11.79 -33.27
N CYS A 200 -3.09 -12.91 -32.74
CA CYS A 200 -1.77 -13.03 -32.12
C CYS A 200 -0.92 -14.11 -32.78
N GLU A 201 0.40 -13.96 -32.73
CA GLU A 201 1.37 -14.96 -33.20
C GLU A 201 2.47 -15.13 -32.16
N CYS A 202 2.59 -16.34 -31.63
CA CYS A 202 3.51 -16.70 -30.56
C CYS A 202 4.91 -17.00 -31.12
N VAL A 203 5.95 -16.57 -30.41
CA VAL A 203 7.34 -16.94 -30.69
C VAL A 203 7.64 -18.30 -30.05
N SER A 204 8.53 -19.11 -30.63
CA SER A 204 8.94 -20.38 -30.04
C SER A 204 9.47 -20.20 -28.60
N GLY A 205 9.02 -21.03 -27.66
CA GLY A 205 9.46 -20.93 -26.25
C GLY A 205 8.89 -19.73 -25.49
N TRP A 206 7.69 -19.26 -25.85
CA TRP A 206 7.02 -18.13 -25.19
C TRP A 206 6.35 -18.51 -23.86
N LEU A 207 5.96 -19.77 -23.67
CA LEU A 207 5.00 -20.16 -22.63
C LEU A 207 5.71 -20.58 -21.33
N GLU A 208 6.81 -21.31 -21.47
CA GLU A 208 7.62 -21.86 -20.39
C GLU A 208 8.11 -20.80 -19.39
N PRO A 209 8.57 -19.59 -19.81
CA PRO A 209 8.97 -18.56 -18.86
C PRO A 209 7.78 -18.01 -18.05
N LEU A 210 6.58 -17.95 -18.63
CA LEU A 210 5.37 -17.52 -17.93
C LEU A 210 4.97 -18.54 -16.86
N LEU A 211 4.96 -19.83 -17.24
CA LEU A 211 4.56 -20.93 -16.35
C LEU A 211 5.60 -21.20 -15.26
N GLN A 212 6.90 -21.08 -15.55
CA GLN A 212 7.95 -21.14 -14.52
C GLN A 212 7.72 -20.05 -13.47
N ARG A 213 7.46 -18.81 -13.91
CA ARG A 213 7.36 -17.69 -12.97
C ARG A 213 6.14 -17.79 -12.05
N ILE A 214 5.02 -18.32 -12.54
CA ILE A 214 3.84 -18.61 -11.71
C ILE A 214 4.12 -19.80 -10.77
N ALA A 215 4.90 -20.79 -11.19
CA ALA A 215 5.31 -21.91 -10.33
C ALA A 215 6.23 -21.45 -9.17
N GLU A 216 7.06 -20.44 -9.39
CA GLU A 216 7.88 -19.81 -8.33
C GLU A 216 7.05 -18.97 -7.36
N ASN A 217 6.02 -18.27 -7.84
CA ASN A 217 5.12 -17.49 -7.01
C ASN A 217 3.73 -17.37 -7.62
N GLU A 218 2.75 -18.04 -7.00
CA GLU A 218 1.36 -18.11 -7.47
C GLU A 218 0.64 -16.74 -7.49
N THR A 219 1.13 -15.75 -6.73
CA THR A 219 0.54 -14.39 -6.68
C THR A 219 1.03 -13.44 -7.77
N VAL A 220 1.84 -13.93 -8.73
CA VAL A 220 2.29 -13.15 -9.88
C VAL A 220 1.28 -13.25 -11.01
N VAL A 221 0.89 -12.10 -11.54
CA VAL A 221 0.30 -11.98 -12.89
C VAL A 221 1.43 -11.63 -13.85
N ILE A 222 1.59 -12.40 -14.92
CA ILE A 222 2.73 -12.23 -15.83
C ILE A 222 2.31 -12.09 -17.28
N CYS A 223 2.86 -11.09 -17.96
CA CYS A 223 2.60 -10.81 -19.36
C CYS A 223 3.80 -11.20 -20.24
N PRO A 224 3.58 -11.65 -21.49
CA PRO A 224 4.63 -11.65 -22.50
C PRO A 224 5.04 -10.21 -22.84
N VAL A 225 6.19 -10.06 -23.47
CA VAL A 225 6.48 -8.89 -24.31
C VAL A 225 5.52 -8.93 -25.50
N ILE A 226 4.72 -7.87 -25.65
CA ILE A 226 3.79 -7.73 -26.76
C ILE A 226 4.54 -7.05 -27.91
N ASP A 227 4.79 -7.80 -28.97
CA ASP A 227 5.44 -7.29 -30.18
C ASP A 227 4.38 -6.80 -31.18
N THR A 228 4.75 -5.83 -32.02
CA THR A 228 3.83 -5.29 -33.03
C THR A 228 3.88 -6.15 -34.27
N ILE A 229 2.72 -6.70 -34.67
CA ILE A 229 2.51 -7.18 -36.04
C ILE A 229 1.83 -6.04 -36.81
N ASP A 230 2.43 -5.60 -37.91
CA ASP A 230 1.88 -4.52 -38.72
C ASP A 230 0.55 -4.95 -39.36
N TRP A 231 -0.51 -4.17 -39.16
CA TRP A 231 -1.86 -4.48 -39.67
C TRP A 231 -1.95 -4.48 -41.20
N ASN A 232 -1.00 -3.85 -41.90
CA ASN A 232 -1.02 -3.74 -43.34
C ASN A 232 -0.14 -4.79 -44.04
N THR A 233 1.11 -4.93 -43.61
CA THR A 233 2.13 -5.78 -44.22
C THR A 233 2.39 -7.08 -43.48
N PHE A 234 1.83 -7.25 -42.27
CA PHE A 234 2.05 -8.40 -41.39
C PHE A 234 3.53 -8.67 -41.04
N GLU A 235 4.38 -7.63 -41.12
CA GLU A 235 5.73 -7.64 -40.58
C GLU A 235 5.70 -7.76 -39.05
N PHE A 236 6.58 -8.59 -38.49
CA PHE A 236 6.69 -8.87 -37.06
C PHE A 236 7.85 -8.06 -36.46
N TYR A 237 7.56 -7.03 -35.69
CA TYR A 237 8.56 -6.19 -35.03
C TYR A 237 8.90 -6.71 -33.64
N MET A 238 9.84 -7.66 -33.57
CA MET A 238 10.32 -8.24 -32.31
C MET A 238 11.23 -7.28 -31.53
N GLN A 239 10.92 -7.04 -30.26
CA GLN A 239 11.77 -6.28 -29.34
C GLN A 239 12.98 -7.12 -28.88
N THR A 240 14.11 -7.02 -29.59
CA THR A 240 15.34 -7.79 -29.28
C THR A 240 16.14 -7.29 -28.06
N GLY A 241 15.69 -6.21 -27.42
CA GLY A 241 16.39 -5.51 -26.34
C GLY A 241 15.64 -5.54 -25.00
N GLU A 242 15.77 -4.46 -24.22
CA GLU A 242 14.91 -4.27 -23.05
C GLU A 242 13.52 -3.81 -23.51
N PRO A 243 12.43 -4.52 -23.14
CA PRO A 243 11.09 -4.20 -23.60
C PRO A 243 10.51 -2.99 -22.88
N MET A 244 9.51 -2.36 -23.50
CA MET A 244 8.69 -1.34 -22.85
C MET A 244 7.78 -1.95 -21.79
N ILE A 245 7.44 -1.18 -20.76
CA ILE A 245 6.53 -1.58 -19.68
C ILE A 245 5.28 -0.69 -19.64
N GLY A 246 4.21 -1.21 -19.04
CA GLY A 246 2.90 -0.59 -19.03
C GLY A 246 2.70 0.41 -17.90
N GLY A 247 2.22 1.60 -18.24
CA GLY A 247 1.76 2.64 -17.32
C GLY A 247 0.40 3.20 -17.74
N PHE A 248 0.03 4.34 -17.15
CA PHE A 248 -1.19 5.07 -17.49
C PHE A 248 -0.99 6.58 -17.37
N ASP A 249 -1.78 7.35 -18.10
CA ASP A 249 -1.86 8.81 -17.95
C ASP A 249 -3.04 9.23 -17.06
N TRP A 250 -3.11 10.51 -16.67
CA TRP A 250 -4.24 11.02 -15.88
C TRP A 250 -5.56 11.14 -16.65
N ARG A 251 -5.65 10.68 -17.90
CA ARG A 251 -6.92 10.40 -18.58
C ARG A 251 -7.37 8.94 -18.43
N LEU A 252 -6.60 8.16 -17.67
CA LEU A 252 -6.74 6.71 -17.49
C LEU A 252 -6.72 5.96 -18.82
N THR A 253 -5.83 6.38 -19.72
CA THR A 253 -5.45 5.60 -20.90
C THR A 253 -4.15 4.85 -20.61
N PHE A 254 -4.05 3.63 -21.14
CA PHE A 254 -2.81 2.84 -21.06
C PHE A 254 -1.69 3.49 -21.90
N GLN A 255 -0.47 3.53 -21.37
CA GLN A 255 0.70 4.13 -22.02
C GLN A 255 1.95 3.26 -21.84
N TRP A 256 2.73 3.07 -22.91
CA TRP A 256 4.03 2.42 -22.82
C TRP A 256 5.11 3.39 -22.33
N HIS A 257 5.97 2.93 -21.42
CA HIS A 257 7.14 3.69 -20.97
C HIS A 257 8.38 2.79 -20.82
N SER A 258 9.57 3.39 -20.81
CA SER A 258 10.82 2.66 -20.65
C SER A 258 11.01 2.19 -19.20
N VAL A 259 11.77 1.12 -19.02
CA VAL A 259 12.06 0.56 -17.69
C VAL A 259 12.84 1.60 -16.86
N PRO A 260 12.33 2.03 -15.69
CA PRO A 260 13.02 3.01 -14.86
C PRO A 260 14.25 2.38 -14.20
N GLU A 261 15.28 3.20 -13.97
CA GLU A 261 16.58 2.74 -13.48
C GLU A 261 16.50 1.93 -12.16
N ARG A 262 15.55 2.29 -11.27
CA ARG A 262 15.25 1.55 -10.03
C ARG A 262 14.92 0.05 -10.25
N GLU A 263 14.29 -0.28 -11.38
CA GLU A 263 13.85 -1.64 -11.70
C GLU A 263 14.95 -2.40 -12.45
N ARG A 264 15.78 -1.70 -13.25
CA ARG A 264 17.02 -2.27 -13.80
C ARG A 264 17.97 -2.72 -12.69
N GLN A 265 18.19 -1.88 -11.68
CA GLN A 265 19.05 -2.17 -10.54
C GLN A 265 18.51 -3.27 -9.61
N ARG A 266 17.21 -3.62 -9.70
CA ARG A 266 16.61 -4.74 -8.96
C ARG A 266 16.92 -6.09 -9.61
N ARG A 267 17.00 -6.13 -10.94
CA ARG A 267 17.23 -7.34 -11.74
C ARG A 267 18.70 -7.76 -11.67
N LYS A 268 18.97 -9.06 -11.64
CA LYS A 268 20.31 -9.65 -11.70
C LYS A 268 20.73 -9.87 -13.16
N SER A 269 19.77 -10.26 -14.01
CA SER A 269 19.94 -10.48 -15.45
C SER A 269 18.98 -9.62 -16.27
N LYS A 270 19.34 -9.34 -17.52
CA LYS A 270 18.43 -8.72 -18.49
C LYS A 270 17.21 -9.59 -18.81
N THR A 271 17.33 -10.91 -18.61
CA THR A 271 16.25 -11.87 -18.81
C THR A 271 15.27 -11.99 -17.64
N ASP A 272 15.58 -11.40 -16.48
CA ASP A 272 14.71 -11.46 -15.30
C ASP A 272 13.38 -10.72 -15.56
N PRO A 273 12.25 -11.21 -15.01
CA PRO A 273 10.96 -10.53 -15.07
C PRO A 273 11.03 -9.07 -14.61
N ILE A 274 10.33 -8.19 -15.30
CA ILE A 274 10.32 -6.73 -15.09
C ILE A 274 8.98 -6.33 -14.48
N ARG A 275 8.99 -5.67 -13.32
CA ARG A 275 7.76 -5.18 -12.69
C ARG A 275 7.11 -4.07 -13.50
N SER A 276 5.85 -4.26 -13.86
CA SER A 276 5.07 -3.32 -14.67
C SER A 276 3.96 -2.67 -13.83
N PRO A 277 3.87 -1.32 -13.77
CA PRO A 277 2.76 -0.64 -13.09
C PRO A 277 1.39 -1.09 -13.58
N THR A 278 1.22 -1.27 -14.90
CA THR A 278 0.00 -1.77 -15.52
C THR A 278 0.30 -2.79 -16.63
N MET A 279 -0.73 -3.51 -17.07
CA MET A 279 -0.72 -4.36 -18.26
C MET A 279 -1.41 -3.65 -19.42
N ALA A 280 -1.01 -3.95 -20.66
CA ALA A 280 -1.73 -3.47 -21.84
C ALA A 280 -3.19 -3.96 -21.90
N GLY A 281 -3.47 -5.09 -21.25
CA GLY A 281 -4.65 -5.92 -21.52
C GLY A 281 -4.33 -6.93 -22.62
N GLY A 282 -5.29 -7.78 -22.96
CA GLY A 282 -5.10 -8.78 -24.02
C GLY A 282 -4.40 -10.04 -23.55
N LEU A 283 -3.09 -9.92 -23.31
CA LEU A 283 -2.17 -11.04 -23.20
C LEU A 283 -1.55 -11.13 -21.80
N PHE A 284 -1.89 -12.17 -21.03
CA PHE A 284 -1.28 -12.47 -19.72
C PHE A 284 -1.57 -13.90 -19.24
N ALA A 285 -0.74 -14.40 -18.33
CA ALA A 285 -0.92 -15.64 -17.61
C ALA A 285 -1.06 -15.41 -16.09
N VAL A 286 -1.91 -16.21 -15.43
CA VAL A 286 -2.19 -16.13 -13.98
C VAL A 286 -2.66 -17.49 -13.44
N SER A 287 -2.32 -17.86 -12.20
CA SER A 287 -2.94 -19.03 -11.55
C SER A 287 -4.46 -18.88 -11.53
N LYS A 288 -5.20 -19.93 -11.92
CA LYS A 288 -6.67 -19.93 -11.91
C LYS A 288 -7.20 -19.62 -10.50
N LYS A 289 -6.62 -20.26 -9.47
CA LYS A 289 -6.99 -20.06 -8.06
C LYS A 289 -6.73 -18.63 -7.60
N TYR A 290 -5.60 -18.04 -8.02
CA TYR A 290 -5.26 -16.67 -7.66
C TYR A 290 -6.16 -15.65 -8.37
N PHE A 291 -6.52 -15.90 -9.63
CA PHE A 291 -7.49 -15.09 -10.37
C PHE A 291 -8.89 -15.12 -9.74
N GLU A 292 -9.35 -16.29 -9.29
CA GLU A 292 -10.58 -16.45 -8.52
C GLU A 292 -10.50 -15.73 -7.16
N TYR A 293 -9.40 -15.89 -6.42
CA TYR A 293 -9.15 -15.21 -5.14
C TYR A 293 -9.20 -13.68 -5.26
N LEU A 294 -8.60 -13.11 -6.32
CA LEU A 294 -8.68 -11.67 -6.61
C LEU A 294 -10.09 -11.20 -7.00
N GLY A 295 -11.07 -12.10 -7.19
CA GLY A 295 -12.41 -11.75 -7.66
C GLY A 295 -12.46 -11.46 -9.16
N THR A 296 -11.72 -12.26 -9.95
CA THR A 296 -11.72 -12.36 -11.42
C THR A 296 -11.69 -11.01 -12.16
N TYR A 297 -12.74 -10.64 -12.90
CA TYR A 297 -12.93 -9.30 -13.45
C TYR A 297 -14.13 -8.58 -12.78
N ASP A 298 -14.23 -7.28 -13.00
CA ASP A 298 -15.47 -6.54 -12.70
C ASP A 298 -16.53 -6.83 -13.76
N MET A 299 -17.59 -7.54 -13.36
CA MET A 299 -18.67 -7.96 -14.26
C MET A 299 -19.57 -6.81 -14.75
N GLY A 300 -19.48 -5.64 -14.12
CA GLY A 300 -20.15 -4.42 -14.59
C GLY A 300 -19.36 -3.66 -15.66
N MET A 301 -18.25 -4.20 -16.17
CA MET A 301 -17.52 -3.62 -17.31
C MET A 301 -18.02 -4.17 -18.64
N ASP A 302 -18.40 -3.27 -19.54
CA ASP A 302 -19.07 -3.60 -20.79
C ASP A 302 -18.16 -3.45 -22.01
N VAL A 303 -18.32 -4.37 -22.96
CA VAL A 303 -17.69 -4.42 -24.29
C VAL A 303 -16.15 -4.46 -24.28
N TRP A 304 -15.47 -3.35 -23.95
CA TRP A 304 -14.02 -3.19 -24.03
C TRP A 304 -13.50 -1.99 -23.23
N GLY A 305 -12.36 -2.17 -22.56
CA GLY A 305 -11.52 -1.08 -22.03
C GLY A 305 -11.76 -0.78 -20.55
N GLY A 306 -10.69 -0.34 -19.87
CA GLY A 306 -10.67 -0.05 -18.43
C GLY A 306 -10.37 -1.28 -17.56
N GLU A 307 -10.60 -2.50 -18.06
CA GLU A 307 -10.41 -3.74 -17.31
C GLU A 307 -8.94 -4.06 -17.03
N ASN A 308 -8.06 -3.64 -17.95
CA ASN A 308 -6.62 -3.76 -17.84
C ASN A 308 -6.06 -2.91 -16.68
N LEU A 309 -6.54 -1.67 -16.53
CA LEU A 309 -6.16 -0.77 -15.44
C LEU A 309 -6.77 -1.22 -14.11
N GLU A 310 -8.05 -1.61 -14.09
CA GLU A 310 -8.72 -2.12 -12.88
C GLU A 310 -8.02 -3.35 -12.31
N LEU A 311 -7.70 -4.33 -13.16
CA LEU A 311 -6.98 -5.52 -12.75
C LEU A 311 -5.56 -5.18 -12.30
N SER A 312 -4.87 -4.26 -12.99
CA SER A 312 -3.52 -3.80 -12.58
C SER A 312 -3.51 -3.16 -11.19
N PHE A 313 -4.42 -2.22 -10.93
CA PHE A 313 -4.53 -1.55 -9.64
C PHE A 313 -4.87 -2.54 -8.54
N ARG A 314 -5.81 -3.45 -8.79
CA ARG A 314 -6.22 -4.50 -7.86
C ARG A 314 -5.09 -5.47 -7.53
N VAL A 315 -4.36 -5.98 -8.53
CA VAL A 315 -3.22 -6.89 -8.31
C VAL A 315 -2.20 -6.25 -7.37
N TRP A 316 -1.77 -5.01 -7.64
CA TRP A 316 -0.81 -4.30 -6.79
C TRP A 316 -1.38 -3.96 -5.40
N GLN A 317 -2.59 -3.38 -5.31
CA GLN A 317 -3.18 -2.93 -4.04
C GLN A 317 -3.66 -4.09 -3.14
N CYS A 318 -3.83 -5.30 -3.67
CA CYS A 318 -4.19 -6.51 -2.92
C CYS A 318 -3.01 -7.47 -2.68
N GLY A 319 -1.77 -7.01 -2.87
CA GLY A 319 -0.55 -7.72 -2.45
C GLY A 319 0.04 -8.70 -3.47
N GLY A 320 -0.47 -8.72 -4.71
CA GLY A 320 0.14 -9.40 -5.84
C GLY A 320 1.27 -8.60 -6.48
N VAL A 321 1.81 -9.14 -7.57
CA VAL A 321 2.84 -8.49 -8.39
C VAL A 321 2.48 -8.65 -9.87
N LEU A 322 2.63 -7.58 -10.64
CA LEU A 322 2.46 -7.60 -12.10
C LEU A 322 3.83 -7.48 -12.77
N GLU A 323 4.17 -8.45 -13.62
CA GLU A 323 5.49 -8.57 -14.26
C GLU A 323 5.37 -8.80 -15.78
N ILE A 324 6.33 -8.33 -16.57
CA ILE A 324 6.52 -8.65 -17.99
C ILE A 324 7.77 -9.54 -18.10
N HIS A 325 7.70 -10.64 -18.85
CA HIS A 325 8.81 -11.59 -18.98
C HIS A 325 9.61 -11.39 -20.29
N PRO A 326 10.87 -10.89 -20.28
CA PRO A 326 11.63 -10.58 -21.49
C PRO A 326 11.96 -11.76 -22.42
N CYS A 327 11.82 -13.01 -21.94
CA CYS A 327 11.99 -14.21 -22.77
C CYS A 327 10.70 -14.73 -23.41
N SER A 328 9.53 -14.19 -23.02
CA SER A 328 8.23 -14.56 -23.55
C SER A 328 7.79 -13.48 -24.54
N HIS A 329 7.58 -13.85 -25.80
CA HIS A 329 7.22 -12.91 -26.87
C HIS A 329 5.99 -13.40 -27.62
N VAL A 330 5.01 -12.51 -27.77
CA VAL A 330 3.82 -12.76 -28.58
C VAL A 330 3.53 -11.50 -29.40
N GLY A 331 3.52 -11.65 -30.72
CA GLY A 331 3.10 -10.60 -31.62
C GLY A 331 1.59 -10.40 -31.59
N HIS A 332 1.15 -9.16 -31.69
CA HIS A 332 -0.25 -8.76 -31.71
C HIS A 332 -0.49 -7.82 -32.90
N VAL A 333 -1.53 -8.09 -33.69
CA VAL A 333 -1.91 -7.22 -34.82
C VAL A 333 -2.62 -5.98 -34.29
N PHE A 334 -1.92 -4.85 -34.19
CA PHE A 334 -2.52 -3.59 -33.75
C PHE A 334 -3.31 -2.94 -34.90
N PRO A 335 -4.66 -2.91 -34.86
CA PRO A 335 -5.46 -2.49 -36.01
C PRO A 335 -5.35 -0.99 -36.28
N LYS A 336 -5.55 -0.59 -37.54
CA LYS A 336 -5.48 0.81 -38.02
C LYS A 336 -6.37 1.78 -37.23
N ARG A 337 -7.51 1.29 -36.75
CA ARG A 337 -8.52 1.97 -35.92
C ARG A 337 -9.27 0.91 -35.12
N ALA A 338 -10.08 1.33 -34.14
CA ALA A 338 -10.97 0.39 -33.45
C ALA A 338 -11.91 -0.32 -34.47
N PRO A 339 -11.92 -1.67 -34.55
CA PRO A 339 -12.72 -2.39 -35.54
C PRO A 339 -14.21 -2.50 -35.18
N TYR A 340 -14.58 -2.05 -33.98
CA TYR A 340 -15.96 -1.96 -33.49
C TYR A 340 -16.10 -0.75 -32.56
N ALA A 341 -17.34 -0.29 -32.35
CA ALA A 341 -17.63 0.83 -31.45
C ALA A 341 -17.24 0.51 -30.00
N ARG A 342 -16.63 1.49 -29.30
CA ARG A 342 -16.16 1.35 -27.91
C ARG A 342 -16.79 2.42 -26.98
N PRO A 343 -18.13 2.52 -26.89
CA PRO A 343 -18.78 3.60 -26.15
C PRO A 343 -18.55 3.51 -24.64
N ASN A 344 -18.53 2.30 -24.06
CA ASN A 344 -18.43 2.09 -22.61
C ASN A 344 -17.04 2.34 -22.00
N PHE A 345 -16.02 2.73 -22.79
CA PHE A 345 -14.66 2.97 -22.28
C PHE A 345 -14.65 3.92 -21.08
N LEU A 346 -15.39 5.02 -21.16
CA LEU A 346 -15.40 6.04 -20.11
C LEU A 346 -16.12 5.57 -18.85
N GLN A 347 -17.23 4.85 -19.02
CA GLN A 347 -18.01 4.22 -17.95
C GLN A 347 -17.17 3.19 -17.18
N ASN A 348 -16.52 2.25 -17.87
CA ASN A 348 -15.65 1.24 -17.27
C ASN A 348 -14.46 1.88 -16.54
N THR A 349 -13.89 2.92 -17.14
CA THR A 349 -12.77 3.67 -16.56
C THR A 349 -13.18 4.41 -15.27
N ALA A 350 -14.39 4.97 -15.23
CA ALA A 350 -14.96 5.54 -14.00
C ALA A 350 -15.20 4.46 -12.92
N ARG A 351 -15.68 3.26 -13.28
CA ARG A 351 -15.78 2.12 -12.34
C ARG A 351 -14.42 1.79 -11.70
N ALA A 352 -13.36 1.75 -12.50
CA ALA A 352 -12.00 1.49 -12.02
C ALA A 352 -11.52 2.59 -11.05
N ALA A 353 -11.74 3.86 -11.41
CA ALA A 353 -11.35 5.00 -10.58
C ALA A 353 -12.08 5.03 -9.22
N GLU A 354 -13.40 4.85 -9.22
CA GLU A 354 -14.24 4.88 -8.02
C GLU A 354 -13.97 3.75 -7.01
N VAL A 355 -13.40 2.63 -7.46
CA VAL A 355 -13.06 1.51 -6.58
C VAL A 355 -11.63 1.61 -6.08
N TRP A 356 -10.66 1.98 -6.92
CA TRP A 356 -9.23 1.77 -6.64
C TRP A 356 -8.38 3.03 -6.44
N MET A 357 -8.80 4.19 -6.93
CA MET A 357 -7.96 5.40 -6.96
C MET A 357 -8.12 6.34 -5.75
N ASP A 358 -9.09 6.09 -4.87
CA ASP A 358 -9.33 6.91 -3.67
C ASP A 358 -9.43 8.41 -4.04
N GLU A 359 -8.75 9.32 -3.36
CA GLU A 359 -8.72 10.76 -3.68
C GLU A 359 -8.13 11.09 -5.07
N TYR A 360 -7.25 10.24 -5.61
CA TYR A 360 -6.58 10.50 -6.90
C TYR A 360 -7.54 10.45 -8.11
N LYS A 361 -8.76 9.93 -7.94
CA LYS A 361 -9.80 9.96 -8.99
C LYS A 361 -10.17 11.38 -9.43
N GLU A 362 -10.05 12.37 -8.53
CA GLU A 362 -10.32 13.77 -8.86
C GLU A 362 -9.37 14.31 -9.94
N HIS A 363 -8.11 13.84 -9.98
CA HIS A 363 -7.18 14.19 -11.05
C HIS A 363 -7.58 13.65 -12.43
N PHE A 364 -8.30 12.52 -12.47
CA PHE A 364 -8.91 11.98 -13.68
C PHE A 364 -10.14 12.80 -14.07
N TYR A 365 -11.07 13.02 -13.13
CA TYR A 365 -12.27 13.82 -13.38
C TYR A 365 -11.99 15.26 -13.80
N ASN A 366 -10.92 15.89 -13.29
CA ASN A 366 -10.54 17.25 -13.68
C ASN A 366 -9.97 17.32 -15.11
N ARG A 367 -9.36 16.23 -15.61
CA ARG A 367 -8.82 16.14 -16.97
C ARG A 367 -9.80 15.54 -17.98
N ASN A 368 -10.86 14.91 -17.50
CA ASN A 368 -11.97 14.40 -18.30
C ASN A 368 -13.33 14.70 -17.61
N PRO A 369 -13.77 15.97 -17.57
CA PRO A 369 -15.00 16.37 -16.87
C PRO A 369 -16.28 15.60 -17.24
N PRO A 370 -16.49 15.15 -18.50
CA PRO A 370 -17.61 14.28 -18.85
C PRO A 370 -17.72 13.02 -17.99
N ALA A 371 -16.60 12.45 -17.53
CA ALA A 371 -16.60 11.24 -16.71
C ALA A 371 -17.32 11.41 -15.35
N ARG A 372 -17.47 12.64 -14.83
CA ARG A 372 -18.28 12.90 -13.63
C ARG A 372 -19.79 12.66 -13.84
N LYS A 373 -20.25 12.71 -15.09
CA LYS A 373 -21.67 12.56 -15.47
C LYS A 373 -22.00 11.16 -15.98
N GLU A 374 -21.01 10.29 -16.13
CA GLU A 374 -21.22 8.91 -16.60
C GLU A 374 -21.86 8.03 -15.54
N SER A 375 -22.89 7.28 -15.93
CA SER A 375 -23.57 6.32 -15.04
C SER A 375 -22.77 5.02 -14.96
N TYR A 376 -21.81 4.96 -14.04
CA TYR A 376 -20.93 3.80 -13.86
C TYR A 376 -21.58 2.60 -13.15
N GLY A 377 -22.87 2.68 -12.76
CA GLY A 377 -23.62 1.58 -12.15
C GLY A 377 -23.21 1.24 -10.70
N ASP A 378 -23.70 0.12 -10.16
CA ASP A 378 -23.36 -0.28 -8.78
C ASP A 378 -21.92 -0.81 -8.67
N LEU A 379 -21.27 -0.43 -7.57
CA LEU A 379 -19.90 -0.76 -7.20
C LEU A 379 -19.80 -1.41 -5.81
N SER A 380 -20.93 -1.68 -5.15
CA SER A 380 -21.00 -2.18 -3.77
C SER A 380 -20.21 -3.47 -3.59
N GLU A 381 -20.37 -4.44 -4.50
CA GLU A 381 -19.60 -5.70 -4.47
C GLU A 381 -18.09 -5.47 -4.65
N ARG A 382 -17.69 -4.57 -5.56
CA ARG A 382 -16.27 -4.27 -5.83
C ARG A 382 -15.62 -3.56 -4.64
N LYS A 383 -16.33 -2.63 -4.00
CA LYS A 383 -15.89 -1.96 -2.76
C LYS A 383 -15.84 -2.94 -1.58
N LEU A 384 -16.77 -3.90 -1.48
CA LEU A 384 -16.74 -4.97 -0.47
C LEU A 384 -15.60 -5.97 -0.73
N LEU A 385 -15.31 -6.33 -1.98
CA LEU A 385 -14.17 -7.15 -2.37
C LEU A 385 -12.85 -6.47 -2.00
N ARG A 386 -12.69 -5.18 -2.31
CA ARG A 386 -11.50 -4.39 -1.92
C ARG A 386 -11.34 -4.35 -0.39
N LYS A 387 -12.43 -4.17 0.36
CA LYS A 387 -12.43 -4.31 1.83
C LYS A 387 -12.04 -5.71 2.28
N ARG A 388 -12.59 -6.78 1.69
CA ARG A 388 -12.29 -8.18 2.02
C ARG A 388 -10.81 -8.49 1.85
N LEU A 389 -10.25 -8.18 0.68
CA LEU A 389 -8.84 -8.43 0.37
C LEU A 389 -7.90 -7.61 1.28
N LYS A 390 -8.22 -6.33 1.57
CA LYS A 390 -7.46 -5.50 2.53
C LYS A 390 -7.66 -5.91 4.01
N SER A 391 -8.80 -6.47 4.39
CA SER A 391 -9.09 -6.90 5.77
C SER A 391 -8.54 -8.28 6.11
N SER A 392 -8.40 -9.18 5.12
CA SER A 392 -7.59 -10.41 5.28
C SER A 392 -6.09 -10.11 5.53
N SER A 393 -5.67 -8.85 5.35
CA SER A 393 -4.31 -8.35 5.56
C SER A 393 -4.21 -7.23 6.59
N SER A 394 -5.16 -7.06 7.52
CA SER A 394 -5.10 -6.00 8.55
C SER A 394 -5.07 -6.53 9.98
N LEU A 395 -4.01 -7.28 10.26
CA LEU A 395 -3.21 -7.29 11.48
C LEU A 395 -1.96 -8.10 11.09
N ASP A 396 -0.87 -7.41 10.74
CA ASP A 396 0.20 -8.01 9.95
C ASP A 396 0.82 -9.28 10.59
N LYS A 397 0.99 -10.31 9.75
CA LYS A 397 1.73 -11.55 10.05
C LYS A 397 3.25 -11.38 9.91
N PHE A 398 3.66 -10.21 9.41
CA PHE A 398 4.99 -9.92 8.94
C PHE A 398 5.65 -8.89 9.86
N LEU A 399 6.96 -8.98 10.02
CA LEU A 399 7.73 -7.93 10.66
C LEU A 399 8.44 -7.10 9.62
N MET A 400 8.43 -5.77 9.81
CA MET A 400 9.19 -4.82 9.00
C MET A 400 10.31 -4.22 9.86
N ILE A 401 11.54 -4.27 9.37
CA ILE A 401 12.68 -3.55 9.95
C ILE A 401 13.11 -2.47 8.97
N TRP A 402 12.91 -1.20 9.34
CA TRP A 402 13.39 -0.07 8.56
C TRP A 402 14.81 0.30 8.97
N ASN A 403 15.68 0.48 7.98
CA ASN A 403 16.93 1.22 8.17
C ASN A 403 16.65 2.70 7.88
N LEU A 404 17.13 3.59 8.76
CA LEU A 404 16.85 5.03 8.71
C LEU A 404 17.92 5.82 7.94
N LYS A 405 18.96 5.15 7.40
CA LYS A 405 19.92 5.81 6.52
C LYS A 405 19.24 6.19 5.19
N PRO A 406 19.54 7.37 4.60
CA PRO A 406 19.01 7.72 3.29
C PRO A 406 19.33 6.63 2.27
N GLN A 407 18.37 6.33 1.39
CA GLN A 407 18.41 5.26 0.38
C GLN A 407 18.48 3.80 0.90
N SER A 408 18.34 3.56 2.20
CA SER A 408 18.40 2.19 2.75
C SER A 408 17.07 1.42 2.67
N ARG A 409 17.15 0.09 2.57
CA ARG A 409 16.00 -0.81 2.37
C ARG A 409 15.34 -1.17 3.70
N ALA A 410 14.03 -1.41 3.66
CA ALA A 410 13.32 -2.12 4.72
C ALA A 410 13.40 -3.64 4.51
N PHE A 411 13.67 -4.40 5.57
CA PHE A 411 13.62 -5.86 5.54
C PHE A 411 12.24 -6.35 5.98
N ARG A 412 11.68 -7.32 5.26
CA ARG A 412 10.41 -7.98 5.59
C ARG A 412 10.67 -9.41 6.05
N PHE A 413 10.34 -9.70 7.30
CA PHE A 413 10.48 -11.05 7.86
C PHE A 413 9.12 -11.75 7.87
N VAL A 414 9.12 -13.01 7.44
CA VAL A 414 7.93 -13.86 7.27
C VAL A 414 8.06 -15.07 8.19
N GLY A 415 7.03 -15.38 8.97
CA GLY A 415 7.02 -16.64 9.73
C GLY A 415 5.96 -16.79 10.81
N HIS A 416 5.39 -15.70 11.33
CA HIS A 416 4.19 -15.81 12.17
C HIS A 416 2.98 -16.19 11.30
N VAL A 417 2.09 -17.01 11.86
CA VAL A 417 0.88 -17.51 11.17
C VAL A 417 -0.28 -16.52 11.31
N GLU A 418 -0.27 -15.74 12.39
CA GLU A 418 -1.29 -14.75 12.74
C GLU A 418 -0.63 -13.42 13.16
N ALA A 419 -1.47 -12.43 13.42
CA ALA A 419 -1.12 -11.08 13.86
C ALA A 419 0.03 -11.01 14.88
N VAL A 420 1.02 -10.15 14.63
CA VAL A 420 2.05 -9.79 15.61
C VAL A 420 1.51 -8.67 16.51
N ASN A 421 1.38 -8.93 17.81
CA ASN A 421 0.85 -7.96 18.78
C ASN A 421 1.94 -7.04 19.37
N SER A 422 3.18 -7.51 19.46
CA SER A 422 4.28 -6.78 20.09
C SER A 422 5.63 -7.21 19.54
N VAL A 423 6.53 -6.24 19.39
CA VAL A 423 7.89 -6.41 18.87
C VAL A 423 8.87 -5.60 19.72
N GLN A 424 10.06 -6.14 19.98
CA GLN A 424 11.09 -5.39 20.70
C GLN A 424 12.50 -5.87 20.32
N PHE A 425 13.41 -4.93 20.06
CA PHE A 425 14.84 -5.22 19.88
C PHE A 425 15.52 -5.54 21.22
N SER A 426 16.54 -6.39 21.17
CA SER A 426 17.44 -6.61 22.30
C SER A 426 18.23 -5.34 22.66
N PRO A 427 18.78 -5.24 23.88
CA PRO A 427 19.60 -4.10 24.30
C PRO A 427 20.82 -3.86 23.42
N ASP A 428 21.45 -4.94 22.94
CA ASP A 428 22.61 -4.94 22.03
C ASP A 428 22.24 -4.78 20.54
N GLY A 429 20.94 -4.85 20.18
CA GLY A 429 20.45 -4.79 18.81
C GLY A 429 20.73 -6.02 17.94
N GLN A 430 21.31 -7.09 18.49
CA GLN A 430 21.66 -8.31 17.75
C GLN A 430 20.47 -9.25 17.51
N LEU A 431 19.37 -9.07 18.25
CA LEU A 431 18.16 -9.88 18.16
C LEU A 431 16.91 -8.99 18.18
N LEU A 432 15.85 -9.48 17.55
CA LEU A 432 14.50 -8.92 17.61
C LEU A 432 13.54 -9.99 18.13
N ALA A 433 12.77 -9.69 19.17
CA ALA A 433 11.73 -10.59 19.67
C ALA A 433 10.36 -10.14 19.16
N SER A 434 9.48 -11.11 18.90
CA SER A 434 8.10 -10.86 18.46
C SER A 434 7.10 -11.82 19.11
N ALA A 435 5.97 -11.27 19.54
CA ALA A 435 4.85 -12.00 20.13
C ALA A 435 3.63 -11.95 19.20
N SER A 436 3.03 -13.11 18.94
CA SER A 436 1.90 -13.25 18.00
C SER A 436 0.67 -13.91 18.62
N GLN A 437 -0.47 -13.71 17.97
CA GLN A 437 -1.71 -14.44 18.24
C GLN A 437 -1.57 -15.94 17.95
N ASP A 438 -0.60 -16.35 17.12
CA ASP A 438 -0.27 -17.75 16.81
C ASP A 438 0.32 -18.56 17.99
N ARG A 439 0.32 -17.98 19.20
CA ARG A 439 0.73 -18.57 20.48
C ARG A 439 2.25 -18.80 20.59
N THR A 440 3.02 -18.36 19.60
CA THR A 440 4.47 -18.45 19.59
C THR A 440 5.13 -17.10 19.86
N VAL A 441 6.36 -17.18 20.36
CA VAL A 441 7.29 -16.05 20.40
C VAL A 441 8.47 -16.39 19.50
N ARG A 442 8.86 -15.49 18.61
CA ARG A 442 10.01 -15.69 17.73
C ARG A 442 11.16 -14.77 18.12
N LEU A 443 12.37 -15.29 18.03
CA LEU A 443 13.61 -14.51 18.09
C LEU A 443 14.23 -14.50 16.70
N TRP A 444 14.34 -13.31 16.13
CA TRP A 444 14.88 -13.06 14.79
C TRP A 444 16.30 -12.51 14.89
N VAL A 445 17.17 -12.95 13.98
CA VAL A 445 18.42 -12.24 13.68
C VAL A 445 18.10 -11.14 12.67
N PRO A 446 18.49 -9.87 12.89
CA PRO A 446 18.18 -8.75 11.99
C PRO A 446 19.12 -8.73 10.77
N CYS A 447 19.13 -9.84 10.02
CA CYS A 447 19.90 -10.05 8.79
C CYS A 447 18.97 -10.08 7.56
N ILE A 448 19.54 -10.01 6.35
CA ILE A 448 18.77 -9.99 5.10
C ILE A 448 17.85 -11.22 4.94
N HIS A 449 18.26 -12.36 5.48
CA HIS A 449 17.52 -13.63 5.39
C HIS A 449 16.41 -13.80 6.44
N GLY A 450 16.40 -12.98 7.50
CA GLY A 450 15.36 -13.04 8.54
C GLY A 450 15.27 -14.39 9.27
N GLU A 451 16.42 -14.99 9.60
CA GLU A 451 16.45 -16.24 10.36
C GLU A 451 15.74 -16.10 11.71
N SER A 452 14.88 -17.05 12.07
CA SER A 452 14.22 -17.06 13.39
C SER A 452 14.21 -18.42 14.06
N SER A 453 14.35 -18.38 15.39
CA SER A 453 14.03 -19.48 16.30
C SER A 453 12.64 -19.28 16.90
N VAL A 454 11.95 -20.36 17.23
CA VAL A 454 10.56 -20.35 17.71
C VAL A 454 10.48 -20.89 19.14
N LEU A 455 10.02 -20.04 20.05
CA LEU A 455 9.75 -20.37 21.44
C LEU A 455 8.26 -20.74 21.57
N LYS A 456 7.98 -22.00 21.96
CA LYS A 456 6.63 -22.55 22.13
C LYS A 456 6.43 -23.02 23.57
N ALA A 457 5.58 -22.32 24.33
CA ALA A 457 5.10 -22.76 25.65
C ALA A 457 3.81 -22.06 26.12
N HIS A 458 3.40 -20.95 25.49
CA HIS A 458 2.09 -20.36 25.75
C HIS A 458 0.98 -21.18 25.10
N THR A 459 -0.16 -21.28 25.78
CA THR A 459 -1.33 -22.05 25.29
C THR A 459 -2.35 -21.17 24.55
N ALA A 460 -2.20 -19.85 24.63
CA ALA A 460 -3.05 -18.86 23.96
C ALA A 460 -2.20 -17.70 23.39
N ALA A 461 -2.87 -16.74 22.73
CA ALA A 461 -2.23 -15.58 22.08
C ALA A 461 -1.25 -14.85 23.01
N VAL A 462 -0.07 -14.49 22.50
CA VAL A 462 0.95 -13.74 23.25
C VAL A 462 0.79 -12.26 22.92
N ARG A 463 0.58 -11.42 23.94
CA ARG A 463 0.26 -9.99 23.78
C ARG A 463 1.48 -9.08 23.82
N SER A 464 2.44 -9.38 24.69
CA SER A 464 3.60 -8.51 24.91
C SER A 464 4.88 -9.32 25.10
N VAL A 465 6.00 -8.70 24.72
CA VAL A 465 7.35 -9.21 24.88
C VAL A 465 8.29 -8.09 25.33
N ASN A 466 9.26 -8.41 26.19
CA ASN A 466 10.32 -7.49 26.60
C ASN A 466 11.61 -8.24 26.96
N PHE A 467 12.76 -7.67 26.61
CA PHE A 467 14.08 -8.14 27.06
C PHE A 467 14.45 -7.55 28.42
N SER A 468 15.24 -8.28 29.20
CA SER A 468 15.99 -7.70 30.32
C SER A 468 17.05 -6.72 29.79
N HIS A 469 17.49 -5.76 30.60
CA HIS A 469 18.48 -4.75 30.18
C HIS A 469 19.85 -5.36 29.79
N ASP A 470 20.19 -6.52 30.34
CA ASP A 470 21.39 -7.30 29.99
C ASP A 470 21.21 -8.19 28.73
N GLY A 471 20.01 -8.23 28.15
CA GLY A 471 19.65 -9.05 26.97
C GLY A 471 19.59 -10.56 27.21
N ARG A 472 19.85 -11.05 28.43
CA ARG A 472 19.96 -12.49 28.72
C ARG A 472 18.61 -13.18 28.88
N PHE A 473 17.59 -12.44 29.30
CA PHE A 473 16.26 -12.93 29.59
C PHE A 473 15.19 -12.23 28.75
N LEU A 474 14.09 -12.94 28.52
CA LEU A 474 12.91 -12.45 27.83
C LEU A 474 11.68 -12.70 28.70
N VAL A 475 10.86 -11.68 28.93
CA VAL A 475 9.55 -11.81 29.58
C VAL A 475 8.46 -11.70 28.51
N THR A 476 7.42 -12.52 28.68
CA THR A 476 6.34 -12.68 27.70
C THR A 476 5.01 -12.80 28.44
N ALA A 477 3.98 -12.10 27.97
CA ALA A 477 2.65 -12.03 28.57
C ALA A 477 1.58 -12.55 27.59
N SER A 478 0.61 -13.32 28.08
CA SER A 478 -0.36 -14.02 27.24
C SER A 478 -1.78 -14.02 27.82
N ASN A 479 -2.74 -14.23 26.91
CA ASN A 479 -4.12 -14.59 27.24
C ASN A 479 -4.23 -15.95 27.98
N ASP A 480 -3.16 -16.74 28.10
CA ASP A 480 -3.13 -17.94 28.96
C ASP A 480 -3.05 -17.65 30.46
N LYS A 481 -3.19 -16.36 30.84
CA LYS A 481 -3.15 -15.84 32.22
C LYS A 481 -1.77 -15.94 32.88
N SER A 482 -0.74 -16.36 32.13
CA SER A 482 0.61 -16.52 32.64
C SER A 482 1.60 -15.55 32.01
N ILE A 483 2.61 -15.23 32.81
CA ILE A 483 3.84 -14.55 32.38
C ILE A 483 4.91 -15.63 32.31
N LYS A 484 5.64 -15.69 31.21
CA LYS A 484 6.73 -16.68 31.00
C LYS A 484 8.05 -15.98 30.83
N ILE A 485 9.07 -16.49 31.55
CA ILE A 485 10.44 -15.98 31.53
C ILE A 485 11.31 -17.00 30.80
N TRP A 486 12.04 -16.53 29.79
CA TRP A 486 12.88 -17.35 28.92
C TRP A 486 14.34 -16.95 29.05
N SER A 487 15.25 -17.92 28.86
CA SER A 487 16.66 -17.64 28.60
C SER A 487 16.85 -17.46 27.10
N VAL A 488 17.36 -16.30 26.69
CA VAL A 488 17.59 -15.95 25.28
C VAL A 488 18.69 -16.85 24.69
N HIS A 489 19.83 -16.95 25.38
CA HIS A 489 20.97 -17.75 24.92
C HIS A 489 20.71 -19.26 24.89
N ARG A 490 19.85 -19.78 25.80
CA ARG A 490 19.48 -21.21 25.84
C ARG A 490 18.15 -21.54 25.12
N GLN A 491 17.49 -20.53 24.54
CA GLN A 491 16.19 -20.61 23.86
C GLN A 491 15.15 -21.49 24.58
N ARG A 492 15.08 -21.42 25.91
CA ARG A 492 14.18 -22.24 26.74
C ARG A 492 13.40 -21.43 27.76
N LEU A 493 12.22 -21.95 28.11
CA LEU A 493 11.45 -21.50 29.27
C LEU A 493 12.25 -21.79 30.55
N LEU A 494 12.34 -20.81 31.46
CA LEU A 494 12.94 -20.97 32.78
C LEU A 494 11.88 -21.23 33.85
N PHE A 495 10.87 -20.36 33.91
CA PHE A 495 9.73 -20.48 34.83
C PHE A 495 8.52 -19.68 34.32
N SER A 496 7.36 -19.94 34.92
CA SER A 496 6.09 -19.28 34.61
C SER A 496 5.49 -18.72 35.90
N LEU A 497 4.97 -17.50 35.85
CA LEU A 497 4.22 -16.84 36.92
C LEU A 497 2.74 -16.83 36.53
N SER A 498 1.85 -17.31 37.40
CA SER A 498 0.46 -17.65 37.04
C SER A 498 -0.57 -17.28 38.12
N GLN A 499 -0.37 -16.16 38.82
CA GLN A 499 -1.32 -15.66 39.85
C GLN A 499 -2.33 -14.63 39.32
N HIS A 500 -2.27 -14.24 38.05
CA HIS A 500 -3.30 -13.42 37.42
C HIS A 500 -4.54 -14.26 37.14
N THR A 501 -5.74 -13.71 37.37
CA THR A 501 -6.99 -14.45 37.20
C THR A 501 -7.59 -14.31 35.80
N HIS A 502 -7.14 -13.31 35.03
CA HIS A 502 -7.57 -13.04 33.65
C HIS A 502 -6.37 -12.82 32.70
N TRP A 503 -6.61 -12.28 31.51
CA TRP A 503 -5.59 -12.17 30.46
C TRP A 503 -4.54 -11.14 30.82
N VAL A 504 -3.25 -11.49 30.65
CA VAL A 504 -2.14 -10.57 30.90
C VAL A 504 -1.85 -9.80 29.61
N ARG A 505 -1.99 -8.47 29.67
CA ARG A 505 -1.91 -7.58 28.49
C ARG A 505 -0.48 -7.15 28.21
N CYS A 506 0.26 -6.72 29.22
CA CYS A 506 1.66 -6.36 29.11
C CYS A 506 2.47 -6.88 30.31
N ALA A 507 3.75 -7.18 30.07
CA ALA A 507 4.74 -7.39 31.11
C ALA A 507 6.08 -6.77 30.68
N LYS A 508 6.75 -6.08 31.59
CA LYS A 508 8.07 -5.44 31.37
C LYS A 508 9.02 -5.79 32.52
N PHE A 509 10.30 -5.97 32.21
CA PHE A 509 11.36 -5.97 33.22
C PHE A 509 11.63 -4.53 33.71
N SER A 510 12.07 -4.42 34.96
CA SER A 510 12.72 -3.21 35.47
C SER A 510 14.08 -2.96 34.80
N PRO A 511 14.63 -1.73 34.85
CA PRO A 511 15.94 -1.41 34.26
C PRO A 511 17.11 -2.23 34.83
N ASP A 512 17.02 -2.68 36.08
CA ASP A 512 18.02 -3.55 36.73
C ASP A 512 17.77 -5.06 36.47
N GLY A 513 16.67 -5.42 35.80
CA GLY A 513 16.26 -6.78 35.50
C GLY A 513 15.78 -7.62 36.69
N ARG A 514 15.73 -7.08 37.92
CA ARG A 514 15.36 -7.83 39.13
C ARG A 514 13.85 -8.00 39.29
N LEU A 515 13.08 -7.01 38.86
CA LEU A 515 11.63 -6.99 38.97
C LEU A 515 10.97 -7.13 37.59
N ILE A 516 9.73 -7.62 37.60
CA ILE A 516 8.82 -7.58 36.45
C ILE A 516 7.55 -6.85 36.90
N ALA A 517 7.10 -5.87 36.12
CA ALA A 517 5.75 -5.31 36.24
C ALA A 517 4.85 -5.94 35.18
N SER A 518 3.62 -6.31 35.55
CA SER A 518 2.62 -6.83 34.62
C SER A 518 1.25 -6.24 34.85
N CYS A 519 0.47 -6.06 33.79
CA CYS A 519 -0.92 -5.64 33.85
C CYS A 519 -1.86 -6.70 33.25
N SER A 520 -3.05 -6.81 33.82
CA SER A 520 -4.05 -7.83 33.47
C SER A 520 -5.47 -7.27 33.47
N GLU A 521 -6.35 -7.92 32.73
CA GLU A 521 -7.80 -7.67 32.72
C GLU A 521 -8.48 -8.03 34.06
N ASP A 522 -7.75 -8.63 35.00
CA ASP A 522 -8.16 -8.77 36.41
C ASP A 522 -8.10 -7.47 37.23
N LYS A 523 -7.81 -6.34 36.56
CA LYS A 523 -7.66 -4.99 37.12
C LYS A 523 -6.48 -4.82 38.08
N THR A 524 -5.52 -5.76 38.09
CA THR A 524 -4.30 -5.65 38.88
C THR A 524 -3.08 -5.30 38.03
N VAL A 525 -2.22 -4.44 38.57
CA VAL A 525 -0.83 -4.26 38.14
C VAL A 525 0.06 -4.88 39.21
N ARG A 526 0.78 -5.94 38.87
CA ARG A 526 1.58 -6.73 39.82
C ARG A 526 3.07 -6.52 39.60
N ILE A 527 3.80 -6.46 40.71
CA ILE A 527 5.27 -6.44 40.73
C ILE A 527 5.76 -7.79 41.22
N TRP A 528 6.65 -8.41 40.45
CA TRP A 528 7.18 -9.74 40.70
C TRP A 528 8.68 -9.70 40.89
N ASP A 529 9.18 -10.48 41.84
CA ASP A 529 10.61 -10.75 41.99
C ASP A 529 11.01 -11.90 41.08
N THR A 530 12.00 -11.68 40.21
CA THR A 530 12.56 -12.69 39.30
C THR A 530 13.35 -13.79 40.01
N THR A 531 13.91 -13.49 41.18
CA THR A 531 14.74 -14.39 41.98
C THR A 531 13.87 -15.34 42.78
N ASN A 532 12.98 -14.80 43.61
CA ASN A 532 12.08 -15.57 44.47
C ASN A 532 10.82 -16.08 43.74
N LYS A 533 10.52 -15.56 42.54
CA LYS A 533 9.40 -15.98 41.66
C LYS A 533 8.02 -15.76 42.30
N VAL A 534 7.91 -14.76 43.17
CA VAL A 534 6.69 -14.38 43.89
C VAL A 534 6.23 -12.99 43.47
N CYS A 535 4.92 -12.74 43.62
CA CYS A 535 4.36 -11.39 43.57
C CYS A 535 4.77 -10.67 44.88
N VAL A 536 5.46 -9.54 44.76
CA VAL A 536 5.89 -8.71 45.89
C VAL A 536 4.77 -7.73 46.25
N ASP A 537 4.30 -6.97 45.25
CA ASP A 537 3.25 -5.97 45.39
C ASP A 537 2.18 -6.12 44.30
N SER A 538 0.98 -5.64 44.60
CA SER A 538 -0.17 -5.65 43.68
C SER A 538 -0.97 -4.37 43.83
N PHE A 539 -0.90 -3.49 42.84
CA PHE A 539 -1.77 -2.32 42.72
C PHE A 539 -3.11 -2.75 42.10
N THR A 540 -4.22 -2.33 42.70
CA THR A 540 -5.58 -2.62 42.21
C THR A 540 -6.25 -1.34 41.72
N ASP A 541 -6.64 -1.28 40.44
CA ASP A 541 -7.48 -0.19 39.94
C ASP A 541 -8.95 -0.62 39.97
N TYR A 542 -9.79 0.03 40.76
CA TYR A 542 -11.20 -0.37 40.89
C TYR A 542 -12.03 0.04 39.66
N GLU A 543 -11.62 1.10 38.95
CA GLU A 543 -12.39 1.75 37.88
C GLU A 543 -12.17 1.14 36.49
N GLY A 544 -11.15 0.31 36.28
CA GLY A 544 -10.83 -0.26 34.97
C GLY A 544 -9.66 -1.24 35.02
N PHE A 545 -9.24 -1.75 33.87
CA PHE A 545 -8.02 -2.55 33.73
C PHE A 545 -6.94 -1.81 32.95
N ALA A 546 -5.68 -2.18 33.17
CA ALA A 546 -4.52 -1.58 32.52
C ALA A 546 -4.14 -2.34 31.23
N ASN A 547 -4.16 -1.63 30.10
CA ASN A 547 -3.75 -2.12 28.78
C ASN A 547 -2.23 -2.27 28.68
N PHE A 548 -1.47 -1.32 29.26
CA PHE A 548 -0.02 -1.28 29.18
C PHE A 548 0.62 -0.84 30.51
N VAL A 549 1.86 -1.27 30.70
CA VAL A 549 2.69 -0.94 31.86
C VAL A 549 4.12 -0.68 31.39
N ASP A 550 4.80 0.30 31.97
CA ASP A 550 6.21 0.61 31.70
C ASP A 550 6.94 1.10 32.96
N PHE A 551 8.26 0.96 33.00
CA PHE A 551 9.10 1.43 34.11
C PHE A 551 9.76 2.77 33.79
N ASN A 552 9.84 3.64 34.79
CA ASN A 552 10.77 4.77 34.80
C ASN A 552 12.21 4.26 34.54
N PRO A 553 13.04 4.92 33.70
CA PRO A 553 14.46 4.62 33.53
C PRO A 553 15.29 4.43 34.82
N SER A 554 14.94 5.09 35.94
CA SER A 554 15.59 4.88 37.25
C SER A 554 15.11 3.64 38.00
N GLY A 555 14.04 2.98 37.54
CA GLY A 555 13.44 1.82 38.18
C GLY A 555 12.62 2.10 39.44
N THR A 556 12.43 3.36 39.86
CA THR A 556 11.71 3.70 41.11
C THR A 556 10.19 3.75 40.99
N CYS A 557 9.68 4.02 39.78
CA CYS A 557 8.26 4.22 39.52
C CYS A 557 7.77 3.38 38.33
N VAL A 558 6.49 3.03 38.35
CA VAL A 558 5.78 2.32 37.27
C VAL A 558 4.63 3.17 36.77
N VAL A 559 4.48 3.29 35.45
CA VAL A 559 3.29 3.88 34.83
C VAL A 559 2.36 2.78 34.33
N SER A 560 1.06 2.96 34.54
CA SER A 560 0.01 2.10 34.02
C SER A 560 -0.97 2.90 33.18
N ALA A 561 -1.24 2.44 31.95
CA ALA A 561 -2.19 3.04 31.01
C ALA A 561 -3.48 2.22 30.97
N GLY A 562 -4.63 2.85 31.21
CA GLY A 562 -5.91 2.20 31.45
C GLY A 562 -6.93 2.28 30.32
N ALA A 563 -7.81 1.27 30.26
CA ALA A 563 -9.01 1.29 29.42
C ALA A 563 -10.00 2.41 29.82
N ASN A 564 -9.96 2.83 31.09
CA ASN A 564 -10.72 3.95 31.66
C ASN A 564 -10.22 5.36 31.25
N HIS A 565 -9.41 5.45 30.20
CA HIS A 565 -8.84 6.71 29.66
C HIS A 565 -7.83 7.40 30.61
N THR A 566 -7.40 6.70 31.67
CA THR A 566 -6.48 7.22 32.67
C THR A 566 -5.06 6.71 32.49
N VAL A 567 -4.09 7.50 32.94
CA VAL A 567 -2.69 7.12 33.09
C VAL A 567 -2.30 7.39 34.54
N LYS A 568 -1.82 6.36 35.23
CA LYS A 568 -1.55 6.38 36.67
C LYS A 568 -0.06 6.05 36.90
N LEU A 569 0.62 6.87 37.71
CA LEU A 569 2.02 6.71 38.08
C LEU A 569 2.13 6.26 39.53
N TRP A 570 2.82 5.16 39.78
CA TRP A 570 2.96 4.52 41.10
C TRP A 570 4.42 4.52 41.55
N ASP A 571 4.68 4.87 42.81
CA ASP A 571 5.97 4.61 43.45
C ASP A 571 5.99 3.17 43.98
N ILE A 572 7.04 2.41 43.63
CA ILE A 572 7.16 1.00 43.99
C ILE A 572 7.54 0.85 45.47
N ARG A 573 8.43 1.70 45.99
CA ARG A 573 8.94 1.63 47.37
C ARG A 573 7.87 2.02 48.38
N MET A 574 7.05 3.01 48.03
CA MET A 574 5.98 3.52 48.90
C MET A 574 4.64 2.79 48.72
N ASN A 575 4.52 1.92 47.71
CA ASN A 575 3.27 1.32 47.23
C ASN A 575 2.12 2.36 47.19
N LYS A 576 2.35 3.47 46.47
CA LYS A 576 1.42 4.61 46.46
C LYS A 576 1.30 5.24 45.07
N LEU A 577 0.07 5.61 44.71
CA LEU A 577 -0.22 6.45 43.56
C LEU A 577 0.39 7.84 43.77
N LEU A 578 1.31 8.24 42.89
CA LEU A 578 1.93 9.56 42.87
C LEU A 578 1.07 10.56 42.08
N GLN A 579 0.69 10.18 40.85
CA GLN A 579 0.02 11.07 39.89
C GLN A 579 -1.07 10.31 39.13
N HIS A 580 -2.15 11.00 38.79
CA HIS A 580 -3.30 10.47 38.07
C HIS A 580 -3.70 11.46 36.97
N TYR A 581 -3.61 11.01 35.72
CA TYR A 581 -3.84 11.82 34.53
C TYR A 581 -5.07 11.30 33.77
N LYS A 582 -6.05 12.16 33.51
CA LYS A 582 -7.23 11.87 32.68
C LYS A 582 -7.22 12.80 31.47
N VAL A 583 -6.43 12.44 30.46
CA VAL A 583 -6.03 13.34 29.37
C VAL A 583 -6.64 12.98 28.02
N HIS A 584 -7.09 11.74 27.87
CA HIS A 584 -7.65 11.20 26.63
C HIS A 584 -9.17 11.08 26.70
N ARG A 585 -9.81 11.07 25.53
CA ARG A 585 -11.27 10.85 25.40
C ARG A 585 -11.63 9.37 25.24
N ALA A 586 -10.64 8.53 24.91
CA ALA A 586 -10.79 7.10 24.75
C ALA A 586 -9.68 6.34 25.50
N GLU A 587 -9.73 5.01 25.45
CA GLU A 587 -8.76 4.13 26.13
C GLU A 587 -7.31 4.40 25.69
N VAL A 588 -6.38 4.29 26.65
CA VAL A 588 -4.95 4.43 26.38
C VAL A 588 -4.38 3.04 26.10
N ASN A 589 -3.83 2.87 24.91
CA ASN A 589 -3.35 1.58 24.39
C ASN A 589 -1.89 1.31 24.76
N CYS A 590 -1.06 2.35 24.75
CA CYS A 590 0.38 2.25 24.99
C CYS A 590 0.93 3.52 25.64
N VAL A 591 2.03 3.36 26.39
CA VAL A 591 2.74 4.44 27.08
C VAL A 591 4.24 4.12 27.07
N SER A 592 5.08 5.14 26.93
CA SER A 592 6.54 4.99 26.93
C SER A 592 7.20 6.15 27.68
N PHE A 593 8.16 5.85 28.55
CA PHE A 593 8.99 6.86 29.18
C PHE A 593 10.08 7.40 28.23
N HIS A 594 10.33 8.70 28.31
CA HIS A 594 11.53 9.29 27.73
C HIS A 594 12.78 8.85 28.55
N PRO A 595 13.94 8.56 27.92
CA PRO A 595 15.14 8.09 28.64
C PRO A 595 15.67 9.01 29.74
N SER A 596 15.31 10.30 29.75
CA SER A 596 15.64 11.22 30.86
C SER A 596 14.85 10.97 32.14
N GLY A 597 13.74 10.22 32.09
CA GLY A 597 12.83 9.98 33.21
C GLY A 597 11.84 11.13 33.52
N ASN A 598 11.93 12.27 32.82
CA ASN A 598 11.08 13.44 33.10
C ASN A 598 9.77 13.48 32.30
N TYR A 599 9.70 12.81 31.15
CA TYR A 599 8.57 12.89 30.23
C TYR A 599 7.99 11.50 29.95
N ILE A 600 6.68 11.43 29.73
CA ILE A 600 6.00 10.25 29.17
C ILE A 600 5.24 10.64 27.91
N ILE A 601 5.17 9.70 26.96
CA ILE A 601 4.26 9.79 25.82
C ILE A 601 3.19 8.71 25.92
N THR A 602 1.96 9.07 25.56
CA THR A 602 0.76 8.25 25.70
C THR A 602 0.04 8.18 24.35
N ALA A 603 -0.45 6.99 24.00
CA ALA A 603 -1.13 6.70 22.74
C ALA A 603 -2.50 6.10 23.02
N ALA A 604 -3.55 6.65 22.39
CA ALA A 604 -4.92 6.30 22.68
C ALA A 604 -5.78 5.99 21.45
N SER A 605 -6.91 5.34 21.69
CA SER A 605 -7.91 5.03 20.68
C SER A 605 -8.66 6.27 20.14
N ASP A 606 -8.43 7.46 20.70
CA ASP A 606 -8.97 8.74 20.18
C ASP A 606 -8.17 9.32 19.01
N GLY A 607 -7.13 8.62 18.54
CA GLY A 607 -6.28 9.05 17.44
C GLY A 607 -5.18 10.03 17.83
N THR A 608 -5.13 10.46 19.10
CA THR A 608 -4.14 11.43 19.58
C THR A 608 -2.98 10.78 20.31
N LEU A 609 -1.83 11.45 20.25
CA LEU A 609 -0.65 11.19 21.07
C LEU A 609 -0.48 12.35 22.03
N LYS A 610 -0.22 12.08 23.32
CA LYS A 610 -0.06 13.14 24.33
C LYS A 610 1.25 12.98 25.10
N ILE A 611 1.97 14.09 25.23
CA ILE A 611 3.25 14.19 25.93
C ILE A 611 3.03 14.93 27.25
N LEU A 612 3.39 14.29 28.36
CA LEU A 612 3.20 14.81 29.72
C LEU A 612 4.55 15.01 30.41
N ASP A 613 4.66 16.10 31.16
CA ASP A 613 5.75 16.38 32.09
C ASP A 613 5.44 15.75 33.45
N LEU A 614 6.35 14.92 33.96
CA LEU A 614 6.22 14.30 35.28
C LEU A 614 6.69 15.21 36.42
N LEU A 615 7.57 16.19 36.15
CA LEU A 615 8.05 17.13 37.16
C LEU A 615 6.98 18.17 37.50
N GLU A 616 6.37 18.74 36.47
CA GLU A 616 5.29 19.74 36.62
C GLU A 616 3.89 19.13 36.69
N GLY A 617 3.72 17.87 36.27
CA GLY A 617 2.43 17.19 36.27
C GLY A 617 1.45 17.71 35.21
N ARG A 618 1.97 18.23 34.08
CA ARG A 618 1.17 18.90 33.04
C ARG A 618 1.26 18.23 31.67
N LEU A 619 0.20 18.40 30.87
CA LEU A 619 0.22 18.12 29.43
C LEU A 619 1.04 19.21 28.73
N ILE A 620 2.05 18.80 27.94
CA ILE A 620 2.83 19.74 27.11
C ILE A 620 2.25 19.81 25.70
N TYR A 621 2.08 18.66 25.05
CA TYR A 621 1.66 18.57 23.64
C TYR A 621 0.55 17.54 23.45
N THR A 622 -0.44 17.90 22.61
CA THR A 622 -1.33 16.94 21.94
C THR A 622 -0.94 16.91 20.47
N LEU A 623 -0.44 15.77 20.01
CA LEU A 623 -0.02 15.56 18.64
C LEU A 623 -1.13 14.84 17.87
N HIS A 624 -1.46 15.40 16.72
CA HIS A 624 -2.41 14.86 15.76
C HIS A 624 -1.64 14.40 14.52
N GLY A 625 -2.14 13.38 13.82
CA GLY A 625 -1.51 12.87 12.59
C GLY A 625 -2.04 11.51 12.16
N HIS A 626 -2.40 10.65 13.12
CA HIS A 626 -3.09 9.40 12.82
C HIS A 626 -4.59 9.65 12.54
N LYS A 627 -5.13 8.98 11.51
CA LYS A 627 -6.56 9.06 11.14
C LYS A 627 -7.46 8.07 11.89
N GLY A 628 -6.89 7.29 12.80
CA GLY A 628 -7.59 6.28 13.61
C GLY A 628 -6.83 5.93 14.89
N PRO A 629 -7.33 4.95 15.67
CA PRO A 629 -6.75 4.55 16.96
C PRO A 629 -5.23 4.36 16.93
N VAL A 630 -4.50 5.04 17.84
CA VAL A 630 -3.06 4.84 17.98
C VAL A 630 -2.81 3.65 18.90
N LEU A 631 -2.18 2.61 18.36
CA LEU A 631 -2.04 1.31 19.03
C LEU A 631 -0.73 1.19 19.81
N SER A 632 0.34 1.83 19.33
CA SER A 632 1.66 1.74 19.94
C SER A 632 2.44 3.04 19.80
N VAL A 633 3.27 3.33 20.80
CA VAL A 633 4.24 4.43 20.80
C VAL A 633 5.50 3.98 21.54
N ALA A 634 6.68 4.39 21.06
CA ALA A 634 7.95 4.10 21.72
C ALA A 634 9.00 5.20 21.47
N PHE A 635 9.66 5.65 22.53
CA PHE A 635 10.86 6.48 22.41
C PHE A 635 12.06 5.65 21.91
N SER A 636 12.96 6.31 21.20
CA SER A 636 14.30 5.78 20.90
C SER A 636 15.15 5.75 22.18
N LYS A 637 16.15 4.86 22.24
CA LYS A 637 17.07 4.74 23.39
C LYS A 637 17.82 6.04 23.73
N GLY A 638 18.01 6.92 22.75
CA GLY A 638 18.67 8.22 22.92
C GLY A 638 17.73 9.37 23.30
N GLY A 639 16.40 9.19 23.21
CA GLY A 639 15.41 10.24 23.44
C GLY A 639 15.06 11.03 22.17
N GLU A 640 16.07 11.38 21.35
CA GLU A 640 16.03 12.22 20.13
C GLU A 640 14.84 12.03 19.18
N LYS A 641 14.23 10.84 19.17
CA LYS A 641 13.11 10.45 18.31
C LYS A 641 12.14 9.52 19.04
N PHE A 642 10.89 9.51 18.58
CA PHE A 642 9.91 8.46 18.92
C PHE A 642 9.13 8.02 17.68
N ALA A 643 8.60 6.80 17.72
CA ALA A 643 7.75 6.26 16.68
C ALA A 643 6.33 6.02 17.22
N SER A 644 5.32 6.24 16.39
CA SER A 644 3.91 5.91 16.66
C SER A 644 3.33 5.05 15.55
N GLY A 645 2.47 4.09 15.89
CA GLY A 645 1.77 3.22 14.95
C GLY A 645 0.27 3.24 15.18
N GLY A 646 -0.48 3.50 14.10
CA GLY A 646 -1.93 3.60 14.12
C GLY A 646 -2.65 2.46 13.39
N ALA A 647 -3.93 2.29 13.70
CA ALA A 647 -4.85 1.40 12.97
C ALA A 647 -5.13 1.89 11.52
N ASP A 648 -4.71 3.12 11.20
CA ASP A 648 -4.69 3.71 9.85
C ASP A 648 -3.59 3.12 8.93
N SER A 649 -2.89 2.08 9.39
CA SER A 649 -1.79 1.42 8.68
C SER A 649 -0.56 2.33 8.45
N GLN A 650 -0.43 3.41 9.23
CA GLN A 650 0.72 4.30 9.19
C GLN A 650 1.64 4.10 10.40
N VAL A 651 2.94 4.24 10.17
CA VAL A 651 3.95 4.39 11.22
C VAL A 651 4.64 5.73 10.99
N LEU A 652 4.50 6.63 11.98
CA LEU A 652 5.07 7.97 11.94
C LEU A 652 6.33 8.00 12.81
N LEU A 653 7.40 8.63 12.30
CA LEU A 653 8.64 8.86 13.03
C LEU A 653 8.77 10.35 13.32
N TRP A 654 8.86 10.69 14.60
CA TRP A 654 8.87 12.05 15.10
C TRP A 654 10.26 12.37 15.66
N ASN A 655 10.77 13.57 15.39
CA ASN A 655 11.96 14.10 16.05
C ASN A 655 11.53 14.85 17.32
N THR A 656 12.28 14.72 18.40
CA THR A 656 12.05 15.47 19.64
C THR A 656 13.00 16.66 19.74
N ASN A 657 12.51 17.79 20.22
CA ASN A 657 13.32 18.97 20.49
C ASN A 657 13.74 19.09 21.98
N PHE A 658 13.56 18.04 22.79
CA PHE A 658 13.90 18.07 24.23
C PHE A 658 15.39 18.36 24.49
N ASP A 659 16.26 17.96 23.56
CA ASP A 659 17.72 18.13 23.67
C ASP A 659 18.21 19.56 23.38
N ALA A 660 17.33 20.47 22.97
CA ALA A 660 17.68 21.88 22.75
C ALA A 660 17.85 22.68 24.06
N PHE A 661 17.35 22.17 25.19
CA PHE A 661 17.56 22.79 26.51
C PHE A 661 18.80 22.25 27.20
N ASN A 662 19.76 23.14 27.43
CA ASN A 662 21.04 22.81 28.05
C ASN A 662 20.83 22.28 29.48
N ARG A 663 21.11 20.98 29.70
CA ARG A 663 20.97 20.30 31.01
C ARG A 663 21.64 21.06 32.17
N LYS A 664 22.68 21.87 31.88
CA LYS A 664 23.36 22.72 32.88
C LYS A 664 22.54 23.93 33.37
N GLU A 665 21.57 24.41 32.61
CA GLU A 665 20.73 25.56 32.98
C GLU A 665 19.52 25.14 33.83
N VAL A 666 18.89 24.01 33.48
CA VAL A 666 17.84 23.40 34.31
C VAL A 666 18.41 22.95 35.67
N LEU A 667 19.60 22.33 35.68
CA LEU A 667 20.28 21.98 36.94
C LEU A 667 20.69 23.21 37.77
N LYS A 668 21.01 24.36 37.15
CA LYS A 668 21.26 25.62 37.88
C LYS A 668 20.01 26.15 38.58
N HIS A 669 18.82 26.01 37.96
CA HIS A 669 17.56 26.43 38.58
C HIS A 669 17.08 25.51 39.71
N HIS A 670 17.57 24.26 39.78
CA HIS A 670 17.11 23.25 40.75
C HIS A 670 18.21 22.71 41.67
N LEU A 671 19.11 23.59 42.12
CA LEU A 671 20.15 23.33 43.11
C LEU A 671 19.63 23.05 44.56
N ARG A 672 18.35 22.65 44.69
CA ARG A 672 17.70 22.23 45.94
C ARG A 672 16.86 20.96 45.74
N ARG A 673 17.53 19.85 45.41
CA ARG A 673 17.27 18.44 45.81
C ARG A 673 17.90 17.47 44.81
N THR A 674 19.22 17.32 44.91
CA THR A 674 19.93 16.17 44.33
C THR A 674 20.69 15.47 45.46
N HIS A 675 19.96 14.74 46.30
CA HIS A 675 20.54 13.52 46.86
C HIS A 675 20.45 12.47 45.75
N THR A 676 21.61 12.02 45.29
CA THR A 676 21.72 10.79 44.52
C THR A 676 21.60 9.64 45.51
N ASP A 677 20.37 9.25 45.83
CA ASP A 677 20.13 8.01 46.56
C ASP A 677 20.56 6.82 45.67
N ASP A 678 21.15 5.81 46.29
CA ASP A 678 21.52 4.57 45.61
C ASP A 678 20.28 3.87 45.01
N PRO A 679 20.44 3.09 43.91
CA PRO A 679 19.34 2.31 43.34
C PRO A 679 18.77 1.35 44.39
N PRO A 680 17.43 1.18 44.43
CA PRO A 680 16.74 0.55 45.56
C PRO A 680 17.24 -0.86 45.87
N HIS A 681 17.50 -1.11 47.14
CA HIS A 681 17.90 -2.42 47.63
C HIS A 681 16.66 -3.26 47.96
N LEU A 682 16.79 -4.59 47.93
CA LEU A 682 15.70 -5.52 48.27
C LEU A 682 15.23 -5.39 49.74
N LEU A 683 15.96 -4.64 50.56
CA LEU A 683 15.63 -4.33 51.97
C LEU A 683 14.76 -3.07 52.13
N ASP A 684 14.56 -2.28 51.07
CA ASP A 684 13.76 -1.05 51.13
C ASP A 684 12.26 -1.33 50.94
N ILE A 685 11.91 -2.50 50.38
CA ILE A 685 10.53 -2.95 50.14
C ILE A 685 10.10 -3.86 51.30
N TYR A 686 9.49 -3.27 52.33
CA TYR A 686 8.96 -4.02 53.48
C TYR A 686 7.60 -4.66 53.15
N PRO A 687 7.42 -5.98 53.29
CA PRO A 687 6.13 -6.62 53.07
C PRO A 687 5.15 -6.18 54.17
N ARG A 688 4.07 -5.50 53.78
CA ARG A 688 2.94 -5.18 54.67
C ARG A 688 1.69 -5.92 54.20
N SER A 689 0.97 -6.50 55.14
CA SER A 689 -0.32 -7.16 54.90
C SER A 689 -1.35 -6.15 54.34
N PRO A 690 -2.30 -6.60 53.50
CA PRO A 690 -3.16 -5.70 52.72
C PRO A 690 -4.11 -4.90 53.62
N HIS A 691 -3.88 -3.60 53.72
CA HIS A 691 -4.76 -2.68 54.44
C HIS A 691 -5.92 -2.19 53.55
N ARG A 692 -7.16 -2.33 54.04
CA ARG A 692 -8.33 -1.67 53.45
C ARG A 692 -8.21 -0.15 53.63
N HIS A 693 -8.03 0.59 52.54
CA HIS A 693 -8.04 2.05 52.58
C HIS A 693 -9.46 2.62 52.45
N ASN A 694 -9.81 3.49 53.39
CA ASN A 694 -11.02 4.30 53.36
C ASN A 694 -10.76 5.56 52.49
N VAL A 695 -11.67 5.88 51.59
CA VAL A 695 -11.42 6.86 50.51
C VAL A 695 -11.71 8.29 50.99
N LYS A 696 -10.69 9.15 50.94
CA LYS A 696 -10.87 10.60 50.75
C LYS A 696 -10.10 11.03 49.51
N SER A 697 -10.83 11.20 48.41
CA SER A 697 -10.30 11.69 47.15
C SER A 697 -9.96 13.17 47.26
N GLN A 698 -8.70 13.53 47.11
CA GLN A 698 -8.32 14.87 46.66
C GLN A 698 -8.06 14.80 45.16
N SER A 699 -9.10 15.07 44.39
CA SER A 699 -9.01 15.30 42.95
C SER A 699 -8.38 16.68 42.70
N ILE A 700 -7.19 16.68 42.09
CA ILE A 700 -6.69 17.89 41.43
C ILE A 700 -7.29 17.89 40.03
N GLU A 701 -8.45 18.52 39.87
CA GLU A 701 -9.00 18.83 38.55
C GLU A 701 -8.22 20.00 37.95
N ILE A 702 -7.36 19.71 36.98
CA ILE A 702 -6.68 20.75 36.20
C ILE A 702 -7.65 21.22 35.12
N ASN A 703 -8.20 22.42 35.33
CA ASN A 703 -9.09 23.09 34.40
C ASN A 703 -8.31 23.48 33.12
N PRO A 704 -8.71 23.06 31.91
CA PRO A 704 -7.86 23.13 30.70
C PRO A 704 -7.89 24.51 30.00
N ASN A 705 -7.90 25.60 30.78
CA ASN A 705 -7.87 26.98 30.28
C ASN A 705 -6.56 27.68 30.66
N PHE A 706 -5.46 27.30 30.01
CA PHE A 706 -4.26 28.13 29.89
C PHE A 706 -3.67 27.93 28.49
N ASP A 707 -3.45 29.03 27.78
CA ASP A 707 -3.13 29.03 26.35
C ASP A 707 -1.84 28.25 26.04
N VAL A 708 -1.98 27.21 25.21
CA VAL A 708 -0.88 26.57 24.49
C VAL A 708 -0.99 27.03 23.04
N THR A 709 0.11 27.51 22.44
CA THR A 709 0.11 28.05 21.07
C THR A 709 -0.30 26.99 20.07
N ASP A 710 -1.53 27.10 19.58
CA ASP A 710 -2.13 26.22 18.60
C ASP A 710 -1.56 26.53 17.21
N LEU A 711 -0.86 25.57 16.61
CA LEU A 711 -0.37 25.65 15.24
C LEU A 711 -1.48 25.24 14.27
N GLN A 712 -2.56 26.03 14.25
CA GLN A 712 -3.64 25.86 13.30
C GLN A 712 -3.19 26.31 11.90
N THR A 713 -2.87 25.35 11.03
CA THR A 713 -3.15 25.53 9.61
C THR A 713 -4.64 25.34 9.39
N LEU A 714 -5.29 26.39 8.88
CA LEU A 714 -6.73 26.42 8.64
C LEU A 714 -7.13 25.48 7.50
N ASP A 715 -7.93 24.46 7.82
CA ASP A 715 -8.74 23.71 6.85
C ASP A 715 -10.24 23.95 7.14
N PRO A 716 -11.10 24.03 6.11
CA PRO A 716 -12.50 24.45 6.24
C PRO A 716 -13.41 23.38 6.87
N PRO A 717 -14.57 23.78 7.44
CA PRO A 717 -15.45 22.86 8.18
C PRO A 717 -16.14 21.84 7.28
N VAL A 718 -15.87 20.55 7.52
CA VAL A 718 -16.66 19.46 6.95
C VAL A 718 -17.93 19.27 7.79
N ILE A 719 -19.08 19.48 7.14
CA ILE A 719 -20.40 19.22 7.70
C ILE A 719 -20.68 17.72 7.61
N ASP A 720 -20.83 17.05 8.75
CA ASP A 720 -21.25 15.65 8.81
C ASP A 720 -22.75 15.53 8.48
N ILE A 721 -23.08 15.15 7.23
CA ILE A 721 -24.44 14.78 6.84
C ILE A 721 -24.67 13.31 7.20
N GLY A 722 -24.89 13.07 8.49
CA GLY A 722 -25.33 11.79 9.04
C GLY A 722 -26.84 11.61 8.94
N SER A 723 -27.32 10.94 7.90
CA SER A 723 -28.74 10.62 7.74
C SER A 723 -29.26 9.69 8.85
N SER A 724 -30.29 10.11 9.57
CA SER A 724 -31.30 9.20 10.12
C SER A 724 -32.68 9.83 9.98
N SER A 725 -33.60 9.10 9.36
CA SER A 725 -34.96 9.55 9.08
C SER A 725 -35.85 9.41 10.31
N SER A 726 -36.57 10.49 10.61
CA SER A 726 -37.96 10.53 11.06
C SER A 726 -38.51 9.36 11.88
N PHE A 727 -38.79 9.59 13.17
CA PHE A 727 -40.17 9.86 13.64
C PHE A 727 -40.22 10.02 15.18
N SER A 728 -40.58 11.21 15.65
CA SER A 728 -41.16 11.39 16.99
C SER A 728 -41.95 12.71 17.05
N SER A 729 -43.27 12.62 17.24
CA SER A 729 -44.10 13.75 17.64
C SER A 729 -44.10 13.91 19.18
N PRO A 730 -44.42 15.10 19.73
CA PRO A 730 -43.82 15.54 21.00
C PRO A 730 -44.78 15.53 22.21
N THR A 731 -44.25 15.48 23.46
CA THR A 731 -44.31 16.60 24.45
C THR A 731 -43.84 16.27 25.88
N ARG A 732 -43.22 17.29 26.51
CA ARG A 732 -43.26 17.72 27.94
C ARG A 732 -42.87 16.78 29.11
N THR A 733 -41.68 17.06 29.65
CA THR A 733 -41.37 17.37 31.08
C THR A 733 -41.99 16.59 32.27
N ALA A 734 -41.07 15.95 33.00
CA ALA A 734 -40.91 15.95 34.48
C ALA A 734 -41.65 14.91 35.37
N GLY A 735 -40.82 14.18 36.16
CA GLY A 735 -41.08 13.99 37.59
C GLY A 735 -41.52 12.62 38.10
N SER A 736 -40.59 11.90 38.75
CA SER A 736 -40.77 11.04 39.93
C SER A 736 -41.77 9.85 39.94
N SER A 737 -41.28 8.71 40.43
CA SER A 737 -41.99 7.58 41.04
C SER A 737 -43.20 7.98 41.91
N ASN A 738 -44.35 7.28 41.92
CA ASN A 738 -44.50 5.92 42.48
C ASN A 738 -45.89 5.25 42.19
N SER A 739 -45.89 3.90 42.16
CA SER A 739 -46.94 2.94 42.57
C SER A 739 -48.45 3.08 42.21
N ILE A 740 -48.92 2.08 41.44
CA ILE A 740 -50.08 1.17 41.74
C ILE A 740 -51.55 1.61 41.48
N SER A 741 -52.23 0.73 40.70
CA SER A 741 -53.67 0.35 40.63
C SER A 741 -54.79 1.30 40.13
N THR A 742 -55.25 1.01 38.90
CA THR A 742 -56.66 0.72 38.47
C THR A 742 -57.86 1.67 38.70
N PHE A 743 -58.72 1.67 37.66
CA PHE A 743 -60.18 1.95 37.60
C PHE A 743 -60.70 3.38 37.26
N LYS A 744 -61.25 3.47 36.03
CA LYS A 744 -62.57 4.00 35.59
C LYS A 744 -62.95 5.50 35.59
N ASP A 745 -63.46 5.89 34.41
CA ASP A 745 -64.68 6.66 34.06
C ASP A 745 -64.84 8.16 34.41
N ASP A 746 -64.76 8.99 33.35
CA ASP A 746 -65.67 10.08 32.89
C ASP A 746 -66.11 11.31 33.74
N VAL A 747 -66.50 12.35 32.97
CA VAL A 747 -67.50 13.45 33.23
C VAL A 747 -66.99 14.90 33.46
N ASN A 748 -67.05 15.70 32.38
CA ASN A 748 -67.57 17.08 32.17
C ASN A 748 -67.30 18.33 33.06
N SER A 749 -67.35 19.49 32.36
CA SER A 749 -67.81 20.84 32.79
C SER A 749 -66.93 21.65 33.76
N GLU A 750 -66.93 22.99 33.82
CA GLU A 750 -67.42 24.11 32.97
C GLU A 750 -66.77 25.44 33.48
N ASP A 751 -66.76 26.51 32.66
CA ASP A 751 -66.79 27.95 33.06
C ASP A 751 -65.71 28.57 34.03
N SER A 752 -65.48 29.89 34.11
CA SER A 752 -65.69 31.05 33.20
C SER A 752 -64.93 32.29 33.72
N GLN A 753 -64.76 33.33 32.87
CA GLN A 753 -64.61 34.77 33.19
C GLN A 753 -63.30 35.26 33.91
N TYR A 754 -62.45 36.21 33.42
CA TYR A 754 -62.60 37.60 32.90
C TYR A 754 -62.42 38.71 34.00
N PRO A 755 -62.02 39.99 33.70
CA PRO A 755 -61.26 40.55 32.56
C PRO A 755 -60.25 41.72 33.00
N PRO A 756 -59.95 42.84 32.27
CA PRO A 756 -58.55 43.35 32.13
C PRO A 756 -58.39 44.90 32.14
N ALA A 757 -57.28 45.44 31.60
CA ALA A 757 -57.07 46.76 30.92
C ALA A 757 -55.55 46.92 30.62
N SER A 758 -54.99 47.65 29.64
CA SER A 758 -55.40 48.62 28.58
C SER A 758 -54.16 48.93 27.68
N PHE A 759 -54.12 49.68 26.55
CA PHE A 759 -55.10 50.22 25.58
C PHE A 759 -54.39 50.52 24.20
N SER A 760 -54.72 49.77 23.13
CA SER A 760 -55.03 50.31 21.76
C SER A 760 -53.92 50.88 20.83
N PRO A 761 -54.20 51.29 19.55
CA PRO A 761 -55.44 51.15 18.74
C PRO A 761 -55.30 50.70 17.24
N THR A 762 -56.40 50.14 16.66
CA THR A 762 -56.96 50.30 15.25
C THR A 762 -56.10 50.14 13.96
N SER A 763 -56.60 49.77 12.76
CA SER A 763 -57.88 49.16 12.30
C SER A 763 -57.87 48.74 10.80
N SER A 764 -58.29 47.50 10.55
CA SER A 764 -59.10 46.90 9.45
C SER A 764 -59.81 47.69 8.31
N ARG A 765 -59.82 47.10 7.09
CA ARG A 765 -60.96 46.83 6.13
C ARG A 765 -60.42 46.08 4.87
N ARG A 766 -60.95 44.97 4.30
CA ARG A 766 -62.28 44.56 3.73
C ARG A 766 -62.65 45.36 2.45
N LYS A 767 -62.80 44.82 1.21
CA LYS A 767 -63.72 43.75 0.71
C LYS A 767 -63.55 43.47 -0.84
N LEU A 768 -63.85 42.23 -1.28
CA LEU A 768 -64.52 41.72 -2.53
C LEU A 768 -64.00 41.97 -3.99
N GLU A 769 -64.07 40.88 -4.80
CA GLU A 769 -64.47 40.71 -6.24
C GLU A 769 -63.70 41.51 -7.36
N ASP A 770 -63.42 41.04 -8.59
CA ASP A 770 -63.54 39.71 -9.26
C ASP A 770 -62.63 39.62 -10.54
N GLU A 771 -62.51 38.42 -11.14
CA GLU A 771 -62.06 38.04 -12.52
C GLU A 771 -60.69 38.44 -13.18
N ASN A 772 -60.06 37.42 -13.83
CA ASN A 772 -59.09 37.39 -14.98
C ASN A 772 -57.85 38.35 -15.02
N GLU A 773 -56.66 37.97 -15.50
CA GLU A 773 -56.30 36.98 -16.53
C GLU A 773 -54.83 36.47 -16.36
N SER A 774 -54.52 35.27 -16.86
CA SER A 774 -53.18 34.73 -17.19
C SER A 774 -51.95 35.02 -16.28
N ALA A 775 -51.47 34.02 -15.52
CA ALA A 775 -50.10 33.46 -15.62
C ALA A 775 -49.78 32.42 -14.53
N VAL A 776 -49.36 31.22 -14.98
CA VAL A 776 -48.42 30.26 -14.35
C VAL A 776 -48.33 30.24 -12.80
N CYS A 777 -49.00 29.25 -12.20
CA CYS A 777 -48.66 28.71 -10.87
C CYS A 777 -47.25 28.05 -10.93
N SER A 778 -46.42 27.97 -9.89
CA SER A 778 -46.75 27.97 -8.45
C SER A 778 -45.66 28.56 -7.55
N THR A 779 -46.03 29.57 -6.77
CA THR A 779 -45.67 29.82 -5.36
C THR A 779 -44.29 29.38 -4.86
N ASP A 780 -43.41 30.37 -4.68
CA ASP A 780 -42.33 30.32 -3.70
C ASP A 780 -42.51 31.48 -2.71
N LYS A 781 -42.45 31.22 -1.39
CA LYS A 781 -42.50 32.26 -0.33
C LYS A 781 -41.67 31.87 0.88
N GLN A 782 -40.38 32.16 0.75
CA GLN A 782 -39.58 32.94 1.72
C GLN A 782 -39.99 32.87 3.20
N THR A 783 -39.16 32.22 4.01
CA THR A 783 -38.84 32.71 5.36
C THR A 783 -37.66 33.67 5.26
N GLY A 784 -37.89 34.95 5.56
CA GLY A 784 -36.89 36.01 5.40
C GLY A 784 -35.73 35.90 6.39
N ILE A 785 -34.50 36.03 5.88
CA ILE A 785 -33.27 36.18 6.67
C ILE A 785 -33.17 37.63 7.16
N SER A 786 -32.67 37.84 8.40
CA SER A 786 -32.48 39.19 8.96
C SER A 786 -31.53 40.03 8.07
N PRO A 787 -31.80 41.33 7.83
CA PRO A 787 -30.95 42.19 7.00
C PRO A 787 -29.47 42.23 7.44
N ALA A 788 -29.21 42.11 8.75
CA ALA A 788 -27.84 42.04 9.28
C ALA A 788 -27.09 40.78 8.83
N VAL A 789 -27.80 39.66 8.62
CA VAL A 789 -27.23 38.40 8.13
C VAL A 789 -27.09 38.41 6.61
N GLY A 790 -27.99 39.09 5.88
CA GLY A 790 -27.84 39.35 4.45
C GLY A 790 -26.56 40.14 4.14
N ASN A 791 -26.37 41.29 4.80
CA ASN A 791 -25.18 42.12 4.61
C ASN A 791 -23.89 41.39 5.04
N ALA A 792 -23.95 40.55 6.08
CA ALA A 792 -22.80 39.72 6.48
C ALA A 792 -22.46 38.64 5.43
N LEU A 793 -23.47 38.03 4.80
CA LEU A 793 -23.27 37.07 3.72
C LEU A 793 -22.68 37.73 2.46
N GLU A 794 -23.18 38.88 2.04
CA GLU A 794 -22.60 39.63 0.92
C GLU A 794 -21.12 39.98 1.19
N HIS A 795 -20.81 40.50 2.39
CA HIS A 795 -19.44 40.83 2.76
C HIS A 795 -18.52 39.58 2.85
N ILE A 796 -19.05 38.39 3.18
CA ILE A 796 -18.30 37.12 3.14
C ILE A 796 -18.06 36.67 1.70
N VAL A 797 -19.03 36.84 0.80
CA VAL A 797 -18.89 36.53 -0.63
C VAL A 797 -17.84 37.43 -1.29
N GLU A 798 -17.87 38.75 -1.02
CA GLU A 798 -16.83 39.68 -1.50
C GLU A 798 -15.43 39.31 -0.99
N GLN A 799 -15.29 38.88 0.26
CA GLN A 799 -14.01 38.41 0.82
C GLN A 799 -13.52 37.14 0.11
N LEU A 800 -14.42 36.21 -0.24
CA LEU A 800 -14.11 34.98 -0.95
C LEU A 800 -13.68 35.25 -2.40
N ASP A 801 -14.31 36.20 -3.10
CA ASP A 801 -13.89 36.59 -4.46
C ASP A 801 -12.49 37.20 -4.47
N VAL A 802 -12.16 38.06 -3.50
CA VAL A 802 -10.81 38.64 -3.33
C VAL A 802 -9.75 37.55 -3.03
N LEU A 803 -10.09 36.57 -2.20
CA LEU A 803 -9.23 35.40 -1.93
C LEU A 803 -9.01 34.55 -3.18
N THR A 804 -10.07 34.31 -3.96
CA THR A 804 -10.00 33.51 -5.20
C THR A 804 -9.13 34.21 -6.26
N LEU A 805 -9.26 35.54 -6.38
CA LEU A 805 -8.42 36.36 -7.26
C LEU A 805 -6.94 36.37 -6.83
N THR A 806 -6.66 36.47 -5.53
CA THR A 806 -5.28 36.45 -5.02
C THR A 806 -4.61 35.07 -5.15
N ILE A 807 -5.34 33.98 -4.95
CA ILE A 807 -4.84 32.61 -5.21
C ILE A 807 -4.49 32.44 -6.70
N SER A 808 -5.36 32.86 -7.62
CA SER A 808 -5.09 32.82 -9.07
C SER A 808 -3.83 33.59 -9.49
N ILE A 809 -3.60 34.78 -8.90
CA ILE A 809 -2.38 35.57 -9.13
C ILE A 809 -1.13 34.89 -8.54
N LEU A 810 -1.26 34.19 -7.41
CA LEU A 810 -0.15 33.43 -6.81
C LEU A 810 0.20 32.19 -7.63
N GLU A 811 -0.79 31.46 -8.16
CA GLU A 811 -0.57 30.34 -9.07
C GLU A 811 0.14 30.78 -10.35
N GLN A 812 -0.30 31.88 -11.00
CA GLN A 812 0.40 32.44 -12.16
C GLN A 812 1.86 32.83 -11.86
N ARG A 813 2.12 33.36 -10.66
CA ARG A 813 3.50 33.70 -10.22
C ARG A 813 4.33 32.46 -9.95
N LEU A 814 3.74 31.40 -9.42
CA LEU A 814 4.41 30.12 -9.16
C LEU A 814 4.79 29.42 -10.47
N THR A 815 3.87 29.33 -11.44
CA THR A 815 4.18 28.76 -12.76
C THR A 815 5.27 29.55 -13.48
N LEU A 816 5.25 30.90 -13.40
CA LEU A 816 6.31 31.75 -13.96
C LEU A 816 7.69 31.58 -13.27
N THR A 817 7.74 31.18 -12.00
CA THR A 817 9.01 30.86 -11.33
C THR A 817 9.47 29.44 -11.59
N GLU A 818 8.56 28.46 -11.74
CA GLU A 818 8.89 27.11 -12.18
C GLU A 818 9.44 27.07 -13.61
N ASP A 819 8.83 27.79 -14.55
CA ASP A 819 9.31 27.88 -15.94
C ASP A 819 10.70 28.54 -16.01
N LYS A 820 10.95 29.61 -15.24
CA LYS A 820 12.28 30.23 -15.14
C LYS A 820 13.32 29.32 -14.47
N LEU A 821 12.93 28.53 -13.48
CA LEU A 821 13.81 27.55 -12.86
C LEU A 821 14.20 26.45 -13.86
N LYS A 822 13.23 25.99 -14.66
CA LYS A 822 13.44 25.01 -15.73
C LYS A 822 14.36 25.56 -16.83
N GLU A 823 14.14 26.80 -17.28
CA GLU A 823 15.05 27.47 -18.23
C GLU A 823 16.48 27.60 -17.68
N CYS A 824 16.61 27.92 -16.38
CA CYS A 824 17.91 27.99 -15.71
C CYS A 824 18.62 26.62 -15.67
N LEU A 825 17.90 25.54 -15.38
CA LEU A 825 18.41 24.16 -15.40
C LEU A 825 18.81 23.72 -16.81
N GLU A 826 18.00 24.00 -17.83
CA GLU A 826 18.33 23.71 -19.23
C GLU A 826 19.58 24.50 -19.70
N ASN A 827 19.72 25.76 -19.27
CA ASN A 827 20.91 26.55 -19.55
C ASN A 827 22.16 26.06 -18.81
N GLN A 828 22.06 25.64 -17.54
CA GLN A 828 23.15 24.95 -16.85
C GLN A 828 23.56 23.65 -17.57
N GLN A 829 22.59 22.88 -18.07
CA GLN A 829 22.87 21.65 -18.80
C GLN A 829 23.55 21.92 -20.16
N LYS A 830 23.15 22.98 -20.89
CA LYS A 830 23.84 23.45 -22.10
C LYS A 830 25.27 23.91 -21.80
N ILE A 831 25.48 24.67 -20.73
CA ILE A 831 26.82 25.10 -20.30
C ILE A 831 27.69 23.88 -19.97
N LEU A 832 27.21 22.94 -19.18
CA LEU A 832 27.93 21.69 -18.83
C LEU A 832 28.27 20.84 -20.06
N LEU A 833 27.40 20.81 -21.07
CA LEU A 833 27.67 20.14 -22.35
C LEU A 833 28.74 20.88 -23.15
N GLN A 834 28.69 22.22 -23.23
CA GLN A 834 29.72 23.03 -23.87
C GLN A 834 31.08 22.88 -23.16
N THR A 835 31.14 22.89 -21.83
CA THR A 835 32.39 22.65 -21.08
C THR A 835 32.94 21.25 -21.37
N LYS A 836 32.08 20.21 -21.45
CA LYS A 836 32.50 18.85 -21.81
C LYS A 836 33.00 18.70 -23.26
N VAL A 837 32.52 19.54 -24.18
CA VAL A 837 33.06 19.61 -25.56
C VAL A 837 34.40 20.35 -25.57
N TRP A 838 34.52 21.44 -24.80
CA TRP A 838 35.76 22.22 -24.69
C TRP A 838 36.92 21.43 -24.08
N VAL A 839 36.66 20.66 -23.02
CA VAL A 839 37.66 19.76 -22.41
C VAL A 839 38.10 18.68 -23.40
N ARG A 840 37.17 18.05 -24.13
CA ARG A 840 37.50 17.01 -25.13
C ARG A 840 38.22 17.54 -26.37
N GLY A 841 38.13 18.84 -26.67
CA GLY A 841 38.84 19.49 -27.77
C GLY A 841 40.32 19.76 -27.46
N ASN A 842 40.70 19.92 -26.19
CA ASN A 842 42.08 20.20 -25.78
C ASN A 842 42.92 18.92 -25.52
N GLU A 843 42.29 17.76 -25.32
CA GLU A 843 43.01 16.50 -25.04
C GLU A 843 43.70 15.87 -26.28
N THR A 844 43.45 16.37 -27.49
CA THR A 844 44.14 15.89 -28.71
C THR A 844 45.43 16.64 -29.05
N ALA A 845 45.88 17.58 -28.22
CA ALA A 845 47.04 18.43 -28.51
C ALA A 845 48.00 18.59 -27.32
N THR A 846 48.74 17.54 -26.94
CA THR A 846 50.15 17.63 -26.50
C THR A 846 50.78 16.25 -26.29
N VAL A 847 51.61 15.83 -27.25
CA VAL A 847 52.59 14.75 -27.02
C VAL A 847 53.89 15.42 -26.55
N TRP A 848 54.46 14.99 -25.41
CA TRP A 848 55.88 14.55 -25.29
C TRP A 848 56.41 14.45 -23.83
N ARG A 849 56.92 13.25 -23.51
CA ARG A 849 58.12 12.93 -22.69
C ARG A 849 58.07 12.95 -21.13
N ARG A 850 58.13 11.72 -20.55
CA ARG A 850 58.87 11.21 -19.34
C ARG A 850 59.49 12.29 -18.41
N GLY A 851 59.22 12.40 -17.10
CA GLY A 851 59.27 11.40 -15.99
C GLY A 851 60.57 11.57 -15.15
N PRO A 852 60.76 11.07 -13.90
CA PRO A 852 59.87 10.43 -12.91
C PRO A 852 59.79 11.18 -11.55
N TYR A 853 59.18 10.55 -10.52
CA TYR A 853 59.10 11.02 -9.11
C TYR A 853 60.46 11.19 -8.41
N PRO A 854 60.52 12.02 -7.34
CA PRO A 854 60.59 11.42 -5.99
C PRO A 854 59.64 12.05 -4.95
N ASP A 855 59.52 11.36 -3.82
CA ASP A 855 58.74 11.70 -2.62
C ASP A 855 59.72 11.88 -1.42
N PRO A 856 59.28 12.08 -0.17
CA PRO A 856 59.04 13.35 0.49
C PRO A 856 60.14 13.75 1.51
N THR A 857 60.10 15.02 2.00
CA THR A 857 60.25 15.46 3.43
C THR A 857 60.85 16.88 3.59
N GLU A 858 60.29 17.59 4.59
CA GLU A 858 60.94 18.52 5.54
C GLU A 858 61.12 20.06 5.30
N VAL A 859 60.95 20.79 6.43
CA VAL A 859 61.39 22.17 6.80
C VAL A 859 60.70 23.43 6.21
N SER A 860 59.57 23.78 6.83
CA SER A 860 59.29 25.01 7.62
C SER A 860 59.74 26.45 7.22
N ARG A 861 58.86 27.42 7.59
CA ARG A 861 59.08 28.86 7.89
C ARG A 861 59.34 29.86 6.75
N LYS A 862 58.37 30.75 6.50
CA LYS A 862 58.44 32.20 6.84
C LYS A 862 57.10 32.93 6.58
N ILE A 863 56.84 33.98 7.37
CA ILE A 863 55.71 34.92 7.28
C ILE A 863 56.25 36.22 6.62
N PRO A 864 55.44 37.03 5.92
CA PRO A 864 54.97 38.26 6.56
C PRO A 864 53.52 38.68 6.22
N ILE A 865 52.96 39.49 7.11
CA ILE A 865 51.70 40.24 6.94
C ILE A 865 51.99 41.55 6.21
N GLY A 866 51.09 42.02 5.34
CA GLY A 866 51.19 43.33 4.70
C GLY A 866 49.83 43.87 4.23
N SER A 867 49.27 44.82 4.97
CA SER A 867 48.02 45.52 4.65
C SER A 867 48.31 46.90 4.06
N GLY A 868 47.59 47.30 3.01
CA GLY A 868 47.65 48.66 2.45
C GLY A 868 46.34 49.05 1.76
N LEU A 869 45.71 50.15 2.20
CA LEU A 869 44.51 50.73 1.59
C LEU A 869 44.89 51.61 0.39
N TYR A 870 43.94 51.82 -0.54
CA TYR A 870 43.54 53.17 -0.98
C TYR A 870 42.11 53.17 -1.54
N THR A 871 41.52 54.36 -1.60
CA THR A 871 40.07 54.63 -1.65
C THR A 871 39.60 55.27 -2.95
N THR A 872 38.32 55.13 -3.31
CA THR A 872 37.53 56.27 -3.82
C THR A 872 36.01 56.06 -3.70
N LYS A 873 35.32 57.08 -3.16
CA LYS A 873 33.90 57.36 -3.41
C LYS A 873 33.81 58.46 -4.48
N CYS A 874 32.73 58.49 -5.26
CA CYS A 874 32.01 59.76 -5.50
C CYS A 874 30.57 59.50 -5.94
N SER A 875 29.72 60.52 -5.84
CA SER A 875 28.25 60.37 -5.88
C SER A 875 27.55 61.60 -6.45
N GLN A 876 26.34 61.39 -6.98
CA GLN A 876 25.31 62.38 -7.35
C GLN A 876 25.51 63.24 -8.60
N GLY A 877 24.38 63.49 -9.27
CA GLY A 877 24.20 64.42 -10.41
C GLY A 877 22.79 64.27 -10.97
N GLN A 878 21.88 65.19 -10.66
CA GLN A 878 20.47 65.16 -11.10
C GLN A 878 20.20 66.06 -12.32
N LYS A 879 19.28 65.60 -13.17
CA LYS A 879 18.23 66.33 -13.92
C LYS A 879 18.57 67.30 -15.09
N LEU A 880 17.81 67.03 -16.18
CA LEU A 880 17.18 67.95 -17.16
C LEU A 880 18.06 68.65 -18.23
N PRO A 881 17.51 69.06 -19.40
CA PRO A 881 16.22 68.68 -20.03
C PRO A 881 16.32 68.27 -21.52
N GLU A 882 15.41 67.40 -21.99
CA GLU A 882 14.33 67.69 -22.97
C GLU A 882 13.42 66.45 -23.12
#